data_AF-A0A3N5A6I7-F1
#
_entry.id   AF-A0A3N5A6I7-F1
#
_cell.length_a   1.000
_cell.length_b   1.000
_cell.length_c   1.000
_cell.angle_alpha   90.00
_cell.angle_beta   90.00
_cell.angle_gamma   90.00
#
_symmetry.space_group_name_H-M   'P 1'
#
loop_
_entity.id
_entity.type
_entity.pdbx_description
1 polymer ?
#
loop_
_entity_poly.entity_id
_entity_poly.type
_entity_poly.pdbx_seq_one_letter_code
_entity_poly.pdbx_strand_id
1 'polypeptide(L)'
;MTRRMTVFIGPFSSEPFTQGLRALLGETGEFTVIAVEDVDAAVRAAATDEPVVLVLEGSDPAACRRYLDEPAVRMVVLLDPAAARSFVGVDNARWTELADVVRALAGEARTAPADDERDRIRVVHATGLDRGVDAEGLAPLAGWVETSLALALTRRFGESGQGVLGWSVSPREALEMLGVDPARPQADDLAGRLADVDDSLFVSRHALPTAVADVADAYHLTDQDLRLLSLVLAPEIDGRYATAVGVLQDDLTRRRPSLTLLAELLTGEHLSAWDLRRARSLVAVGLIRPVESEAPAVDVGYAPSAAVLAHLLAPSAEDAAARLGAQLRASLAGSEPPLSAAESDLARQLEDAAHRATVVRLVGGDGAKRWFSRLTAWTGVPLVVGDLAGVEPGARAAAAGDWSVLAHLLGGALLLLGTDTLDESERHRVGDAALPRAGGLVAADGDLGPARSRLVLRAPSVPATERATWWARAAEHAGLPLRPGDAERLAATVVLEPATFDDAAALAAQHRGAGTPGTAVELVQRAARDLRPATLPAGVRSVAPVYGWDDIVLGEENRTLLKAIPQHVLHAGRVLEEWGFAARVPYGQGVAALFSGPSGTGKTMAAQIIARDLGVDLLQVDLSKTVSKYIGETEKNLDRVFDAAERTGAVLLFDEADAVFGKRTEIKDAHDRHANVEVAYLLQRLESFRGLTILTTNLKANIDGAFLRRLRFVVDFAVPTAAERARIWHKAFPPAAPLDGLDVAAVASRLPISGGSIQSIALHAAFLAAPGGGPIGLDHVRTATRRELRKTGLLAAEKTLDDWPVPEERTPALVRP
;
A
#
# COMPACT_ATOMS: atom_id res chain seq x y z
N MET A 1 29.00 -32.05 26.91
CA MET A 1 30.27 -31.96 26.17
C MET A 1 29.92 -31.65 24.73
N THR A 2 29.96 -30.38 24.33
CA THR A 2 29.76 -29.93 22.95
C THR A 2 30.92 -30.50 22.11
N ARG A 3 30.62 -31.43 21.20
CA ARG A 3 31.63 -31.95 20.26
C ARG A 3 31.99 -30.81 19.30
N ARG A 4 33.27 -30.43 19.24
CA ARG A 4 33.77 -29.45 18.26
C ARG A 4 33.57 -30.00 16.85
N MET A 5 33.08 -29.17 15.93
CA MET A 5 32.94 -29.53 14.51
C MET A 5 34.30 -29.44 13.82
N THR A 6 34.59 -30.38 12.92
CA THR A 6 35.83 -30.41 12.15
C THR A 6 35.59 -29.82 10.77
N VAL A 7 36.36 -28.79 10.40
CA VAL A 7 36.27 -28.09 9.12
C VAL A 7 37.54 -28.37 8.31
N PHE A 8 37.39 -29.00 7.14
CA PHE A 8 38.49 -29.15 6.19
C PHE A 8 38.45 -28.04 5.13
N ILE A 9 39.60 -27.42 4.87
CA ILE A 9 39.76 -26.34 3.88
C ILE A 9 40.73 -26.80 2.80
N GLY A 10 40.30 -26.81 1.54
CA GLY A 10 41.18 -27.06 0.38
C GLY A 10 40.59 -28.02 -0.65
N PRO A 11 41.29 -28.29 -1.77
CA PRO A 11 42.48 -27.57 -2.19
C PRO A 11 42.12 -26.14 -2.58
N PHE A 12 42.99 -25.19 -2.23
CA PHE A 12 42.96 -23.82 -2.73
C PHE A 12 44.29 -23.51 -3.40
N SER A 13 44.24 -22.77 -4.51
CA SER A 13 45.42 -22.33 -5.26
C SER A 13 46.28 -21.29 -4.50
N SER A 14 45.68 -20.57 -3.54
CA SER A 14 46.30 -19.49 -2.78
C SER A 14 46.54 -19.87 -1.31
N GLU A 15 47.81 -19.97 -0.93
CA GLU A 15 48.22 -20.22 0.46
C GLU A 15 47.83 -19.09 1.43
N PRO A 16 48.01 -17.79 1.09
CA PRO A 16 47.56 -16.68 1.95
C PRO A 16 46.05 -16.68 2.22
N PHE A 17 45.24 -17.00 1.20
CA PHE A 17 43.79 -17.08 1.34
C PHE A 17 43.38 -18.19 2.32
N THR A 18 43.99 -19.36 2.17
CA THR A 18 43.78 -20.51 3.06
C THR A 18 44.14 -20.19 4.51
N GLN A 19 45.25 -19.47 4.73
CA GLN A 19 45.66 -19.04 6.06
C GLN A 19 44.70 -18.00 6.67
N GLY A 20 44.21 -17.05 5.87
CA GLY A 20 43.21 -16.06 6.31
C GLY A 20 41.88 -16.70 6.72
N LEU A 21 41.37 -17.62 5.89
CA LEU A 21 40.12 -18.33 6.19
C LEU A 21 40.25 -19.20 7.46
N ARG A 22 41.40 -19.85 7.64
CA ARG A 22 41.70 -20.63 8.85
C ARG A 22 41.75 -19.75 10.11
N ALA A 23 42.36 -18.56 10.02
CA ALA A 23 42.42 -17.63 11.14
C ALA A 23 41.02 -17.16 11.55
N LEU A 24 40.21 -16.72 10.57
CA LEU A 24 38.84 -16.25 10.78
C LEU A 24 37.96 -17.30 11.47
N LEU A 25 37.97 -18.53 10.97
CA LEU A 25 37.15 -19.61 11.52
C LEU A 25 37.70 -20.13 12.86
N GLY A 26 39.02 -20.11 13.04
CA GLY A 26 39.70 -20.56 14.26
C GLY A 26 39.51 -19.65 15.47
N GLU A 27 39.32 -18.33 15.27
CA GLU A 27 39.13 -17.35 16.34
C GLU A 27 37.86 -17.59 17.18
N THR A 28 36.84 -18.22 16.59
CA THR A 28 35.57 -18.53 17.28
C THR A 28 35.71 -19.59 18.38
N GLY A 29 36.75 -20.43 18.34
CA GLY A 29 37.02 -21.49 19.34
C GLY A 29 36.07 -22.70 19.31
N GLU A 30 35.05 -22.67 18.44
CA GLU A 30 34.00 -23.69 18.29
C GLU A 30 34.35 -24.77 17.24
N PHE A 31 35.29 -24.47 16.34
CA PHE A 31 35.68 -25.33 15.23
C PHE A 31 37.13 -25.83 15.35
N THR A 32 37.36 -27.04 14.83
CA THR A 32 38.71 -27.56 14.56
C THR A 32 38.96 -27.45 13.07
N VAL A 33 39.84 -26.54 12.66
CA VAL A 33 40.07 -26.22 11.25
C VAL A 33 41.38 -26.84 10.75
N ILE A 34 41.31 -27.61 9.66
CA ILE A 34 42.44 -28.34 9.07
C ILE A 34 42.51 -27.99 7.58
N ALA A 35 43.64 -27.51 7.06
CA ALA A 35 43.77 -27.38 5.60
C ALA A 35 44.35 -28.65 5.00
N VAL A 36 43.86 -29.02 3.83
CA VAL A 36 44.17 -30.28 3.15
C VAL A 36 44.44 -30.03 1.68
N GLU A 37 45.46 -30.69 1.15
CA GLU A 37 45.76 -30.67 -0.30
C GLU A 37 44.92 -31.72 -1.04
N ASP A 38 44.57 -32.83 -0.38
CA ASP A 38 43.74 -33.91 -0.91
C ASP A 38 42.48 -34.09 -0.06
N VAL A 39 41.36 -33.60 -0.57
CA VAL A 39 40.04 -33.63 0.08
C VAL A 39 39.50 -35.04 0.16
N ASP A 40 39.70 -35.85 -0.87
CA ASP A 40 39.21 -37.22 -0.91
C ASP A 40 39.92 -38.05 0.18
N ALA A 41 41.21 -37.82 0.42
CA ALA A 41 41.93 -38.44 1.53
C ALA A 41 41.45 -37.96 2.91
N ALA A 42 41.17 -36.66 3.04
CA ALA A 42 40.69 -36.05 4.29
C ALA A 42 39.32 -36.59 4.71
N VAL A 43 38.38 -36.69 3.75
CA VAL A 43 37.03 -37.22 3.98
C VAL A 43 37.09 -38.71 4.37
N ARG A 44 37.95 -39.51 3.72
CA ARG A 44 38.15 -40.93 4.08
C ARG A 44 38.77 -41.13 5.47
N ALA A 45 39.59 -40.19 5.93
CA ALA A 45 40.23 -40.26 7.23
C ALA A 45 39.31 -39.80 8.38
N ALA A 46 38.22 -39.10 8.07
CA ALA A 46 37.26 -38.63 9.06
C ALA A 46 36.40 -39.78 9.60
N ALA A 47 36.24 -39.86 10.92
CA ALA A 47 35.35 -40.84 11.55
C ALA A 47 33.87 -40.47 11.29
N THR A 48 33.03 -41.45 10.98
CA THR A 48 31.59 -41.27 10.69
C THR A 48 30.78 -40.62 11.81
N ASP A 49 31.29 -40.65 13.04
CA ASP A 49 30.64 -40.09 14.24
C ASP A 49 30.96 -38.61 14.50
N GLU A 50 31.85 -37.99 13.71
CA GLU A 50 32.19 -36.56 13.83
C GLU A 50 31.64 -35.77 12.63
N PRO A 51 30.86 -34.69 12.87
CA PRO A 51 30.32 -33.89 11.78
C PRO A 51 31.42 -33.09 11.07
N VAL A 52 31.56 -33.32 9.77
CA VAL A 52 32.55 -32.66 8.92
C VAL A 52 31.91 -31.56 8.07
N VAL A 53 32.57 -30.40 8.01
CA VAL A 53 32.29 -29.32 7.06
C VAL A 53 33.45 -29.24 6.07
N LEU A 54 33.15 -29.21 4.77
CA LEU A 54 34.14 -29.04 3.72
C LEU A 54 34.06 -27.63 3.14
N VAL A 55 35.19 -26.95 2.99
CA VAL A 55 35.30 -25.68 2.26
C VAL A 55 36.29 -25.86 1.12
N LEU A 56 35.82 -25.80 -0.11
CA LEU A 56 36.59 -26.14 -1.32
C LEU A 56 36.59 -24.96 -2.31
N GLU A 57 37.60 -24.89 -3.18
CA GLU A 57 37.60 -24.00 -4.34
C GLU A 57 36.80 -24.63 -5.49
N GLY A 58 35.85 -23.89 -6.09
CA GLY A 58 35.15 -24.40 -7.28
C GLY A 58 33.87 -23.65 -7.66
N SER A 59 33.48 -23.80 -8.92
CA SER A 59 32.32 -23.14 -9.54
C SER A 59 31.19 -24.09 -9.96
N ASP A 60 31.37 -25.41 -9.81
CA ASP A 60 30.39 -26.44 -10.18
C ASP A 60 29.59 -26.96 -8.96
N PRO A 61 28.29 -26.63 -8.83
CA PRO A 61 27.43 -27.13 -7.76
C PRO A 61 27.36 -28.66 -7.67
N ALA A 62 27.58 -29.39 -8.77
CA ALA A 62 27.54 -30.86 -8.77
C ALA A 62 28.62 -31.47 -7.87
N ALA A 63 29.71 -30.74 -7.60
CA ALA A 63 30.72 -31.16 -6.64
C ALA A 63 30.17 -31.24 -5.20
N CYS A 64 29.19 -30.41 -4.83
CA CYS A 64 28.54 -30.49 -3.51
C CYS A 64 27.83 -31.84 -3.30
N ARG A 65 27.12 -32.36 -4.32
CA ARG A 65 26.42 -33.65 -4.25
C ARG A 65 27.40 -34.78 -3.95
N ARG A 66 28.51 -34.83 -4.70
CA ARG A 66 29.54 -35.88 -4.55
C ARG A 66 30.02 -36.03 -3.10
N TYR A 67 30.26 -34.92 -2.42
CA TYR A 67 30.77 -34.95 -1.05
C TYR A 67 29.67 -35.05 0.01
N LEU A 68 28.45 -34.57 -0.26
CA LEU A 68 27.31 -34.73 0.64
C LEU A 68 26.79 -36.18 0.74
N ASP A 69 27.09 -37.02 -0.25
CA ASP A 69 26.79 -38.46 -0.21
C ASP A 69 27.68 -39.22 0.79
N GLU A 70 28.77 -38.61 1.26
CA GLU A 70 29.68 -39.21 2.25
C GLU A 70 29.10 -39.09 3.67
N PRO A 71 28.94 -40.18 4.42
CA PRO A 71 28.18 -40.20 5.67
C PRO A 71 28.79 -39.38 6.81
N ALA A 72 30.06 -38.97 6.72
CA ALA A 72 30.71 -38.08 7.70
C ALA A 72 30.51 -36.57 7.37
N VAL A 73 30.23 -36.25 6.10
CA VAL A 73 30.11 -34.88 5.60
C VAL A 73 28.68 -34.39 5.85
N ARG A 74 28.56 -33.21 6.45
CA ARG A 74 27.26 -32.59 6.78
C ARG A 74 27.02 -31.29 6.04
N MET A 75 28.08 -30.64 5.61
CA MET A 75 28.04 -29.40 4.83
C MET A 75 29.23 -29.32 3.87
N VAL A 76 28.98 -28.78 2.69
CA VAL A 76 30.00 -28.47 1.68
C VAL A 76 29.81 -27.02 1.25
N VAL A 77 30.86 -26.23 1.32
CA VAL A 77 30.90 -24.84 0.86
C VAL A 77 31.90 -24.79 -0.29
N LEU A 78 31.44 -24.51 -1.51
CA LEU A 78 32.31 -24.17 -2.63
C LEU A 78 32.45 -22.66 -2.69
N LEU A 79 33.67 -22.18 -2.71
CA LEU A 79 33.99 -20.78 -2.95
C LEU A 79 34.52 -20.65 -4.37
N ASP A 80 33.90 -19.80 -5.17
CA ASP A 80 34.41 -19.35 -6.45
C ASP A 80 35.03 -17.96 -6.27
N PRO A 81 36.34 -17.89 -5.95
CA PRO A 81 37.03 -16.62 -5.76
C PRO A 81 37.10 -15.79 -7.05
N ALA A 82 36.97 -16.41 -8.23
CA ALA A 82 37.02 -15.70 -9.51
C ALA A 82 35.70 -14.99 -9.84
N ALA A 83 34.56 -15.58 -9.44
CA ALA A 83 33.24 -15.03 -9.69
C ALA A 83 32.55 -14.43 -8.45
N ALA A 84 33.26 -14.34 -7.32
CA ALA A 84 32.73 -13.91 -6.02
C ALA A 84 31.43 -14.63 -5.61
N ARG A 85 31.32 -15.91 -5.95
CA ARG A 85 30.14 -16.75 -5.68
C ARG A 85 30.44 -17.81 -4.63
N SER A 86 29.40 -18.23 -3.92
CA SER A 86 29.49 -19.35 -2.97
C SER A 86 28.34 -20.33 -3.16
N PHE A 87 28.65 -21.62 -3.13
CA PHE A 87 27.65 -22.68 -3.20
C PHE A 87 27.67 -23.45 -1.89
N VAL A 88 26.51 -23.64 -1.26
CA VAL A 88 26.41 -24.28 0.06
C VAL A 88 25.49 -25.49 -0.01
N GLY A 89 26.05 -26.68 0.06
CA GLY A 89 25.30 -27.94 0.23
C GLY A 89 25.14 -28.31 1.70
N VAL A 90 23.95 -28.72 2.14
CA VAL A 90 23.67 -29.09 3.55
C VAL A 90 22.79 -30.34 3.65
N ASP A 91 23.12 -31.24 4.58
CA ASP A 91 22.26 -32.38 4.96
C ASP A 91 21.43 -32.08 6.23
N ASN A 92 20.12 -31.89 6.04
CA ASN A 92 19.02 -32.00 7.02
C ASN A 92 18.72 -30.86 8.02
N ALA A 93 17.46 -30.84 8.46
CA ALA A 93 16.72 -29.71 9.07
C ALA A 93 17.07 -29.31 10.54
N ARG A 94 18.13 -29.84 11.15
CA ARG A 94 18.46 -29.61 12.58
C ARG A 94 19.57 -28.58 12.86
N TRP A 95 20.09 -27.90 11.86
CA TRP A 95 21.31 -27.09 11.97
C TRP A 95 21.07 -25.58 11.81
N THR A 96 20.03 -25.06 12.46
CA THR A 96 19.70 -23.62 12.52
C THR A 96 20.87 -22.76 13.03
N GLU A 97 21.72 -23.29 13.91
CA GLU A 97 22.92 -22.61 14.44
C GLU A 97 24.02 -22.44 13.38
N LEU A 98 24.11 -23.31 12.38
CA LEU A 98 25.07 -23.19 11.27
C LEU A 98 24.61 -22.20 10.19
N ALA A 99 23.31 -21.93 10.14
CA ALA A 99 22.78 -20.83 9.35
C ALA A 99 23.20 -19.46 9.93
N ASP A 100 23.55 -19.38 11.22
CA ASP A 100 24.14 -18.18 11.83
C ASP A 100 25.61 -18.01 11.41
N VAL A 101 26.37 -19.10 11.27
CA VAL A 101 27.74 -19.09 10.75
C VAL A 101 27.77 -18.73 9.26
N VAL A 102 26.85 -19.29 8.45
CA VAL A 102 26.66 -18.89 7.05
C VAL A 102 26.22 -17.42 6.95
N ARG A 103 25.35 -16.94 7.85
CA ARG A 103 24.98 -15.50 7.91
C ARG A 103 26.15 -14.61 8.31
N ALA A 104 27.01 -15.06 9.22
CA ALA A 104 28.20 -14.34 9.66
C ALA A 104 29.30 -14.29 8.60
N LEU A 105 29.46 -15.37 7.81
CA LEU A 105 30.43 -15.44 6.70
C LEU A 105 29.94 -14.75 5.43
N ALA A 106 28.62 -14.78 5.16
CA ALA A 106 28.06 -14.33 3.89
C ALA A 106 27.52 -12.89 3.90
N GLY A 107 27.44 -12.22 5.06
CA GLY A 107 26.95 -10.84 5.17
C GLY A 107 25.60 -10.62 4.48
N GLU A 108 24.49 -10.79 5.22
CA GLU A 108 23.11 -10.59 4.71
C GLU A 108 22.81 -11.28 3.36
N ALA A 109 22.68 -12.60 3.34
CA ALA A 109 22.35 -13.32 2.11
C ALA A 109 20.87 -13.76 2.02
N ARG A 110 20.25 -13.47 0.87
CA ARG A 110 18.90 -13.91 0.46
C ARG A 110 18.89 -15.38 0.05
N THR A 111 17.83 -16.11 0.42
CA THR A 111 17.58 -17.52 0.06
C THR A 111 16.74 -17.62 -1.22
N ALA A 112 17.20 -18.37 -2.23
CA ALA A 112 16.34 -18.83 -3.33
C ALA A 112 15.57 -20.11 -2.93
N PRO A 113 14.35 -20.34 -3.43
CA PRO A 113 13.61 -21.55 -3.11
C PRO A 113 14.18 -22.77 -3.84
N ALA A 114 14.02 -23.94 -3.21
CA ALA A 114 14.50 -25.22 -3.69
C ALA A 114 13.76 -25.62 -4.98
N ASP A 115 14.50 -25.76 -6.08
CA ASP A 115 14.00 -26.44 -7.26
C ASP A 115 13.98 -27.95 -7.00
N ASP A 116 12.77 -28.48 -6.95
CA ASP A 116 12.40 -29.89 -7.00
C ASP A 116 12.84 -30.78 -5.81
N GLU A 117 12.01 -31.79 -5.54
CA GLU A 117 11.93 -32.52 -4.26
C GLU A 117 13.13 -33.44 -3.90
N ARG A 118 14.34 -33.20 -4.44
CA ARG A 118 15.53 -34.03 -4.17
C ARG A 118 16.91 -33.35 -4.05
N ASP A 119 17.06 -32.03 -4.14
CA ASP A 119 18.40 -31.43 -4.13
C ASP A 119 18.79 -30.68 -2.85
N ARG A 120 19.79 -31.24 -2.17
CA ARG A 120 20.42 -30.79 -0.90
C ARG A 120 21.42 -29.63 -1.09
N ILE A 121 21.34 -28.88 -2.19
CA ILE A 121 22.28 -27.81 -2.54
C ILE A 121 21.56 -26.46 -2.56
N ARG A 122 22.03 -25.50 -1.74
CA ARG A 122 21.58 -24.11 -1.74
C ARG A 122 22.66 -23.23 -2.36
N VAL A 123 22.31 -22.50 -3.42
CA VAL A 123 23.19 -21.50 -4.04
C VAL A 123 23.00 -20.17 -3.33
N VAL A 124 24.09 -19.54 -2.89
CA VAL A 124 24.04 -18.26 -2.16
C VAL A 124 24.84 -17.21 -2.94
N HIS A 125 24.13 -16.22 -3.49
CA HIS A 125 24.74 -15.06 -4.13
C HIS A 125 25.09 -14.01 -3.07
N ALA A 126 26.37 -13.65 -2.95
CA ALA A 126 26.82 -12.57 -2.09
C ALA A 126 26.33 -11.23 -2.66
N THR A 127 25.13 -10.82 -2.27
CA THR A 127 24.58 -9.49 -2.56
C THR A 127 24.51 -8.70 -1.26
N GLY A 128 25.68 -8.41 -0.72
CA GLY A 128 25.84 -7.68 0.55
C GLY A 128 27.23 -7.09 0.78
N LEU A 129 28.19 -7.31 -0.12
CA LEU A 129 29.45 -6.58 -0.10
C LEU A 129 29.22 -5.22 -0.76
N ASP A 130 29.45 -4.17 0.02
CA ASP A 130 29.76 -2.80 -0.38
C ASP A 130 29.74 -2.61 -1.90
N ARG A 131 28.65 -2.05 -2.47
CA ARG A 131 28.57 -1.73 -3.92
C ARG A 131 29.35 -0.45 -4.24
N GLY A 132 30.31 -0.08 -3.38
CA GLY A 132 31.26 0.97 -3.66
C GLY A 132 31.96 0.67 -4.98
N VAL A 133 31.64 1.46 -6.01
CA VAL A 133 32.46 1.50 -7.21
C VAL A 133 33.79 2.10 -6.80
N ASP A 134 34.74 1.25 -6.45
CA ASP A 134 36.14 1.63 -6.60
C ASP A 134 36.34 1.93 -8.09
N ALA A 135 36.94 3.07 -8.41
CA ALA A 135 37.27 3.44 -9.78
C ALA A 135 38.08 2.34 -10.50
N GLU A 136 38.74 1.45 -9.74
CA GLU A 136 39.42 0.25 -10.23
C GLU A 136 38.46 -0.80 -10.82
N GLY A 137 37.22 -0.90 -10.33
CA GLY A 137 36.24 -1.90 -10.78
C GLY A 137 35.69 -1.67 -12.19
N LEU A 138 35.67 -0.43 -12.68
CA LEU A 138 35.27 -0.08 -14.06
C LEU A 138 36.45 0.00 -15.03
N ALA A 139 37.70 -0.15 -14.57
CA ALA A 139 38.89 0.01 -15.38
C ALA A 139 38.93 -0.89 -16.64
N PRO A 140 38.51 -2.17 -16.58
CA PRO A 140 38.43 -3.00 -17.79
C PRO A 140 37.48 -2.43 -18.84
N LEU A 141 36.28 -2.00 -18.42
CA LEU A 141 35.30 -1.37 -19.30
C LEU A 141 35.82 -0.05 -19.89
N ALA A 142 36.47 0.77 -19.06
CA ALA A 142 37.10 2.02 -19.49
C ALA A 142 38.15 1.78 -20.58
N GLY A 143 39.03 0.79 -20.40
CA GLY A 143 40.05 0.42 -21.37
C GLY A 143 39.49 -0.05 -22.72
N TRP A 144 38.36 -0.78 -22.70
CA TRP A 144 37.65 -1.16 -23.93
C TRP A 144 37.04 0.04 -24.64
N VAL A 145 36.35 0.92 -23.90
CA VAL A 145 35.75 2.15 -24.45
C VAL A 145 36.83 3.05 -25.07
N GLU A 146 37.94 3.25 -24.36
CA GLU A 146 39.09 4.03 -24.82
C GLU A 146 39.64 3.47 -26.13
N THR A 147 39.89 2.17 -26.19
CA THR A 147 40.45 1.51 -27.38
C THR A 147 39.45 1.56 -28.55
N SER A 148 38.15 1.40 -28.30
CA SER A 148 37.08 1.48 -29.30
C SER A 148 36.99 2.88 -29.92
N LEU A 149 36.91 3.93 -29.08
CA LEU A 149 36.83 5.31 -29.54
C LEU A 149 38.11 5.76 -30.23
N ALA A 150 39.28 5.36 -29.72
CA ALA A 150 40.56 5.67 -30.35
C ALA A 150 40.68 5.02 -31.73
N LEU A 151 40.32 3.74 -31.87
CA LEU A 151 40.31 3.05 -33.17
C LEU A 151 39.40 3.77 -34.19
N ALA A 152 38.22 4.20 -33.77
CA ALA A 152 37.29 4.93 -34.63
C ALA A 152 37.86 6.30 -35.06
N LEU A 153 38.44 7.06 -34.13
CA LEU A 153 39.10 8.34 -34.42
C LEU A 153 40.25 8.16 -35.42
N THR A 154 41.10 7.14 -35.22
CA THR A 154 42.22 6.83 -36.12
C THR A 154 41.72 6.43 -37.52
N ARG A 155 40.69 5.58 -37.61
CA ARG A 155 40.12 5.15 -38.90
C ARG A 155 39.49 6.31 -39.68
N ARG A 156 38.82 7.23 -38.99
CA ARG A 156 38.07 8.32 -39.62
C ARG A 156 38.94 9.49 -40.07
N PHE A 157 39.96 9.85 -39.29
CA PHE A 157 40.75 11.06 -39.52
C PHE A 157 42.20 10.82 -39.94
N GLY A 158 42.71 9.57 -39.87
CA GLY A 158 44.06 9.19 -40.27
C GLY A 158 45.18 9.84 -39.44
N GLU A 159 46.44 9.67 -39.87
CA GLU A 159 47.65 10.17 -39.18
C GLU A 159 47.85 11.70 -39.35
N SER A 160 47.25 12.30 -40.37
CA SER A 160 47.56 13.66 -40.85
C SER A 160 46.86 14.79 -40.08
N GLY A 161 46.18 14.49 -38.95
CA GLY A 161 45.18 15.30 -38.23
C GLY A 161 45.54 16.77 -37.94
N GLN A 162 45.67 17.59 -38.98
CA GLN A 162 45.64 19.03 -38.89
C GLN A 162 44.19 19.44 -38.64
N GLY A 163 43.96 20.14 -37.53
CA GLY A 163 42.63 20.60 -37.15
C GLY A 163 41.93 21.28 -38.31
N VAL A 164 40.72 20.80 -38.62
CA VAL A 164 39.83 21.47 -39.56
C VAL A 164 39.47 22.83 -38.94
N LEU A 165 39.61 23.91 -39.72
CA LEU A 165 39.27 25.28 -39.29
C LEU A 165 37.80 25.32 -38.81
N GLY A 166 37.60 25.49 -37.49
CA GLY A 166 36.28 25.62 -36.86
C GLY A 166 36.04 24.73 -35.63
N TRP A 167 36.90 23.75 -35.36
CA TRP A 167 36.77 22.89 -34.19
C TRP A 167 37.49 23.47 -32.96
N SER A 168 36.88 23.39 -31.78
CA SER A 168 37.52 23.79 -30.51
C SER A 168 38.37 22.69 -29.86
N VAL A 169 38.21 21.43 -30.30
CA VAL A 169 39.04 20.28 -29.93
C VAL A 169 39.31 19.49 -31.22
N SER A 170 40.58 19.27 -31.56
CA SER A 170 40.99 18.52 -32.76
C SER A 170 40.94 17.00 -32.54
N PRO A 171 40.82 16.18 -33.61
CA PRO A 171 40.92 14.72 -33.50
C PRO A 171 42.19 14.24 -32.80
N ARG A 172 43.30 14.97 -32.97
CA ARG A 172 44.58 14.72 -32.31
C ARG A 172 44.49 14.91 -30.80
N GLU A 173 43.93 16.03 -30.35
CA GLU A 173 43.72 16.31 -28.93
C GLU A 173 42.76 15.30 -28.31
N ALA A 174 41.74 14.84 -29.05
CA ALA A 174 40.85 13.76 -28.59
C ALA A 174 41.59 12.43 -28.39
N LEU A 175 42.52 12.05 -29.28
CA LEU A 175 43.36 10.86 -29.10
C LEU A 175 44.29 10.97 -27.89
N GLU A 176 44.91 12.15 -27.69
CA GLU A 176 45.76 12.42 -26.53
C GLU A 176 44.95 12.34 -25.21
N MET A 177 43.70 12.81 -25.21
CA MET A 177 42.80 12.68 -24.05
C MET A 177 42.45 11.22 -23.72
N LEU A 178 42.41 10.33 -24.72
CA LEU A 178 42.20 8.89 -24.54
C LEU A 178 43.50 8.13 -24.20
N GLY A 179 44.62 8.83 -24.01
CA GLY A 179 45.90 8.21 -23.65
C GLY A 179 46.59 7.48 -24.81
N VAL A 180 46.20 7.76 -26.07
CA VAL A 180 46.81 7.17 -27.26
C VAL A 180 47.78 8.18 -27.88
N ASP A 181 49.03 7.75 -28.13
CA ASP A 181 50.03 8.59 -28.80
C ASP A 181 49.63 8.84 -30.26
N PRO A 182 49.26 10.08 -30.64
CA PRO A 182 48.83 10.39 -32.00
C PRO A 182 49.97 10.33 -33.03
N ALA A 183 51.23 10.16 -32.61
CA ALA A 183 52.36 9.97 -33.53
C ALA A 183 52.59 8.49 -33.93
N ARG A 184 51.90 7.53 -33.30
CA ARG A 184 52.01 6.08 -33.56
C ARG A 184 50.67 5.29 -33.54
N PRO A 185 49.51 5.82 -33.96
CA PRO A 185 48.29 5.04 -33.89
C PRO A 185 48.20 4.08 -35.08
N GLN A 186 48.81 2.89 -34.99
CA GLN A 186 48.55 1.84 -35.97
C GLN A 186 47.16 1.27 -35.70
N ALA A 187 46.22 1.52 -36.61
CA ALA A 187 44.84 1.04 -36.50
C ALA A 187 44.77 -0.48 -36.31
N ASP A 188 45.73 -1.22 -36.87
CA ASP A 188 45.85 -2.67 -36.71
C ASP A 188 46.24 -3.10 -35.29
N ASP A 189 47.12 -2.34 -34.61
CA ASP A 189 47.51 -2.58 -33.21
C ASP A 189 46.34 -2.31 -32.26
N LEU A 190 45.64 -1.18 -32.47
CA LEU A 190 44.43 -0.86 -31.71
C LEU A 190 43.31 -1.88 -31.94
N ALA A 191 43.16 -2.39 -33.17
CA ALA A 191 42.20 -3.44 -33.49
C ALA A 191 42.54 -4.77 -32.80
N GLY A 192 43.82 -5.16 -32.75
CA GLY A 192 44.28 -6.34 -32.03
C GLY A 192 44.02 -6.23 -30.52
N ARG A 193 44.42 -5.10 -29.92
CA ARG A 193 44.15 -4.81 -28.50
C ARG A 193 42.66 -4.80 -28.18
N LEU A 194 41.84 -4.22 -29.06
CA LEU A 194 40.39 -4.19 -28.89
C LEU A 194 39.83 -5.61 -28.89
N ALA A 195 40.27 -6.48 -29.81
CA ALA A 195 39.81 -7.87 -29.87
C ALA A 195 40.13 -8.65 -28.58
N ASP A 196 41.34 -8.50 -28.03
CA ASP A 196 41.74 -9.17 -26.79
C ASP A 196 40.91 -8.71 -25.58
N VAL A 197 40.69 -7.40 -25.46
CA VAL A 197 39.91 -6.83 -24.35
C VAL A 197 38.41 -7.15 -24.52
N ASP A 198 37.92 -7.18 -25.75
CA ASP A 198 36.53 -7.50 -26.08
C ASP A 198 36.17 -8.95 -25.73
N ASP A 199 37.07 -9.91 -26.02
CA ASP A 199 36.89 -11.32 -25.64
C ASP A 199 36.88 -11.50 -24.11
N SER A 200 37.76 -10.80 -23.39
CA SER A 200 37.82 -10.82 -21.93
C SER A 200 36.56 -10.24 -21.26
N LEU A 201 35.99 -9.17 -21.82
CA LEU A 201 34.85 -8.45 -21.23
C LEU A 201 33.49 -9.02 -21.60
N PHE A 202 33.25 -9.28 -22.90
CA PHE A 202 31.90 -9.55 -23.40
C PHE A 202 31.68 -11.04 -23.67
N VAL A 203 32.70 -11.74 -24.19
CA VAL A 203 32.59 -13.15 -24.57
C VAL A 203 32.81 -14.06 -23.35
N SER A 204 33.97 -13.94 -22.70
CA SER A 204 34.31 -14.74 -21.51
C SER A 204 33.74 -14.16 -20.20
N ARG A 205 33.35 -12.88 -20.20
CA ARG A 205 32.82 -12.12 -19.06
C ARG A 205 33.75 -12.08 -17.84
N HIS A 206 35.02 -12.43 -17.99
CA HIS A 206 35.96 -12.59 -16.87
C HIS A 206 36.35 -11.24 -16.25
N ALA A 207 36.45 -10.19 -17.07
CA ALA A 207 36.81 -8.85 -16.63
C ALA A 207 35.59 -7.91 -16.49
N LEU A 208 34.36 -8.43 -16.59
CA LEU A 208 33.15 -7.60 -16.59
C LEU A 208 32.87 -7.06 -15.19
N PRO A 209 32.70 -5.73 -15.01
CA PRO A 209 32.38 -5.16 -13.70
C PRO A 209 31.06 -5.71 -13.15
N THR A 210 31.02 -6.03 -11.84
CA THR A 210 29.87 -6.69 -11.20
C THR A 210 28.55 -5.96 -11.43
N ALA A 211 28.52 -4.64 -11.26
CA ALA A 211 27.29 -3.86 -11.46
C ALA A 211 26.82 -3.83 -12.93
N VAL A 212 27.72 -4.05 -13.89
CA VAL A 212 27.37 -4.20 -15.32
C VAL A 212 26.94 -5.64 -15.62
N ALA A 213 27.56 -6.62 -14.97
CA ALA A 213 27.16 -8.03 -15.02
C ALA A 213 25.73 -8.23 -14.47
N ASP A 214 25.38 -7.57 -13.35
CA ASP A 214 24.04 -7.58 -12.77
C ASP A 214 22.97 -7.13 -13.80
N VAL A 215 23.26 -6.06 -14.54
CA VAL A 215 22.38 -5.57 -15.62
C VAL A 215 22.29 -6.57 -16.77
N ALA A 216 23.44 -7.14 -17.17
CA ALA A 216 23.51 -8.12 -18.25
C ALA A 216 22.70 -9.38 -17.92
N ASP A 217 22.80 -9.87 -16.68
CA ASP A 217 22.14 -11.09 -16.24
C ASP A 217 20.64 -10.86 -16.03
N ALA A 218 20.24 -9.75 -15.39
CA ALA A 218 18.84 -9.42 -15.15
C ALA A 218 18.04 -9.32 -16.47
N TYR A 219 18.63 -8.71 -17.51
CA TYR A 219 17.96 -8.51 -18.80
C TYR A 219 18.33 -9.53 -19.87
N HIS A 220 19.12 -10.56 -19.53
CA HIS A 220 19.64 -11.55 -20.46
C HIS A 220 20.27 -10.92 -21.71
N LEU A 221 21.10 -9.91 -21.50
CA LEU A 221 21.72 -9.14 -22.59
C LEU A 221 22.63 -10.03 -23.42
N THR A 222 22.48 -9.92 -24.74
CA THR A 222 23.45 -10.50 -25.67
C THR A 222 24.77 -9.74 -25.60
N ASP A 223 25.85 -10.34 -26.10
CA ASP A 223 27.15 -9.67 -26.14
C ASP A 223 27.09 -8.37 -26.98
N GLN A 224 26.18 -8.28 -27.95
CA GLN A 224 25.94 -7.05 -28.72
C GLN A 224 25.19 -5.98 -27.91
N ASP A 225 24.14 -6.38 -27.18
CA ASP A 225 23.40 -5.46 -26.31
C ASP A 225 24.32 -4.87 -25.22
N LEU A 226 25.21 -5.71 -24.68
CA LEU A 226 26.16 -5.30 -23.65
C LEU A 226 27.19 -4.29 -24.18
N ARG A 227 27.78 -4.54 -25.35
CA ARG A 227 28.67 -3.56 -26.02
C ARG A 227 27.96 -2.24 -26.32
N LEU A 228 26.69 -2.30 -26.76
CA LEU A 228 25.88 -1.11 -27.02
C LEU A 228 25.65 -0.32 -25.73
N LEU A 229 25.23 -0.98 -24.65
CA LEU A 229 25.04 -0.36 -23.35
C LEU A 229 26.34 0.28 -22.84
N SER A 230 27.48 -0.40 -22.97
CA SER A 230 28.81 0.09 -22.61
C SER A 230 29.19 1.39 -23.33
N LEU A 231 28.93 1.48 -24.64
CA LEU A 231 29.18 2.70 -25.42
C LEU A 231 28.24 3.85 -25.03
N VAL A 232 26.99 3.55 -24.69
CA VAL A 232 26.02 4.56 -24.21
C VAL A 232 26.36 5.04 -22.80
N LEU A 233 26.91 4.16 -21.95
CA LEU A 233 27.39 4.48 -20.61
C LEU A 233 28.66 5.34 -20.63
N ALA A 234 29.52 5.18 -21.65
CA ALA A 234 30.83 5.84 -21.72
C ALA A 234 30.81 7.33 -21.30
N PRO A 235 29.96 8.21 -21.86
CA PRO A 235 30.02 9.63 -21.51
C PRO A 235 29.57 9.94 -20.06
N GLU A 236 28.97 8.98 -19.35
CA GLU A 236 28.64 9.07 -17.90
C GLU A 236 29.79 8.58 -17.01
N ILE A 237 30.70 7.76 -17.55
CA ILE A 237 31.87 7.24 -16.83
C ILE A 237 32.96 8.32 -16.77
N ASP A 238 33.29 8.93 -17.91
CA ASP A 238 34.29 9.99 -18.01
C ASP A 238 33.90 11.01 -19.10
N GLY A 239 33.98 12.29 -18.78
CA GLY A 239 33.69 13.38 -19.70
C GLY A 239 34.62 13.44 -20.93
N ARG A 240 35.79 12.81 -20.88
CA ARG A 240 36.69 12.68 -22.03
C ARG A 240 36.04 11.85 -23.15
N TYR A 241 35.29 10.81 -22.81
CA TYR A 241 34.57 9.99 -23.79
C TYR A 241 33.43 10.79 -24.46
N ALA A 242 32.78 11.67 -23.71
CA ALA A 242 31.77 12.59 -24.23
C ALA A 242 32.34 13.54 -25.31
N THR A 243 33.57 14.03 -25.09
CA THR A 243 34.30 14.87 -26.05
C THR A 243 34.67 14.07 -27.30
N ALA A 244 35.23 12.87 -27.14
CA ALA A 244 35.57 11.99 -28.27
C ALA A 244 34.35 11.63 -29.13
N VAL A 245 33.20 11.37 -28.51
CA VAL A 245 31.92 11.16 -29.21
C VAL A 245 31.50 12.40 -30.00
N GLY A 246 31.62 13.61 -29.44
CA GLY A 246 31.31 14.85 -30.17
C GLY A 246 32.21 15.08 -31.38
N VAL A 247 33.51 14.78 -31.24
CA VAL A 247 34.52 14.83 -32.32
C VAL A 247 34.18 13.81 -33.42
N LEU A 248 33.83 12.57 -33.08
CA LEU A 248 33.41 11.55 -34.05
C LEU A 248 32.11 11.93 -34.79
N GLN A 249 31.23 12.70 -34.16
CA GLN A 249 29.97 13.15 -34.76
C GLN A 249 30.08 14.50 -35.49
N ASP A 250 31.27 15.10 -35.57
CA ASP A 250 31.49 16.45 -36.14
C ASP A 250 30.61 17.54 -35.48
N ASP A 251 30.29 17.35 -34.19
CA ASP A 251 29.45 18.27 -33.43
C ASP A 251 29.71 18.10 -31.92
N LEU A 252 30.48 19.02 -31.33
CA LEU A 252 30.81 19.01 -29.91
C LEU A 252 29.61 19.32 -28.98
N THR A 253 28.48 19.75 -29.54
CA THR A 253 27.22 19.85 -28.80
C THR A 253 26.55 18.48 -28.65
N ARG A 254 26.88 17.52 -29.51
CA ARG A 254 26.38 16.14 -29.47
C ARG A 254 27.34 15.21 -28.74
N ARG A 255 27.25 15.25 -27.41
CA ARG A 255 28.12 14.47 -26.50
C ARG A 255 27.63 13.06 -26.19
N ARG A 256 26.55 12.62 -26.84
CA ARG A 256 25.93 11.31 -26.67
C ARG A 256 25.96 10.56 -28.00
N PRO A 257 26.25 9.25 -28.00
CA PRO A 257 26.37 8.51 -29.24
C PRO A 257 24.99 8.33 -29.89
N SER A 258 24.91 8.62 -31.19
CA SER A 258 23.74 8.34 -32.03
C SER A 258 23.70 6.89 -32.48
N LEU A 259 22.56 6.41 -33.03
CA LEU A 259 22.49 5.07 -33.62
C LEU A 259 23.46 4.91 -34.80
N THR A 260 23.68 5.99 -35.55
CA THR A 260 24.66 6.02 -36.64
C THR A 260 26.07 5.74 -36.11
N LEU A 261 26.49 6.45 -35.05
CA LEU A 261 27.80 6.24 -34.44
C LEU A 261 27.90 4.87 -33.78
N LEU A 262 26.87 4.41 -33.07
CA LEU A 262 26.87 3.10 -32.44
C LEU A 262 27.03 1.97 -33.48
N ALA A 263 26.38 2.08 -34.65
CA ALA A 263 26.56 1.10 -35.73
C ALA A 263 28.00 1.08 -36.27
N GLU A 264 28.62 2.27 -36.40
CA GLU A 264 30.02 2.42 -36.80
C GLU A 264 30.99 1.79 -35.78
N LEU A 265 30.74 1.99 -34.48
CA LEU A 265 31.59 1.46 -33.41
C LEU A 265 31.42 -0.05 -33.19
N LEU A 266 30.23 -0.59 -33.44
CA LEU A 266 29.89 -1.99 -33.16
C LEU A 266 30.19 -2.94 -34.34
N THR A 267 30.58 -2.46 -35.54
CA THR A 267 30.88 -3.36 -36.66
C THR A 267 32.02 -3.02 -37.60
N GLY A 268 32.71 -4.11 -37.98
CA GLY A 268 33.17 -4.33 -39.34
C GLY A 268 31.99 -4.60 -40.30
N GLU A 269 31.90 -3.76 -41.33
CA GLU A 269 31.19 -3.85 -42.62
C GLU A 269 29.69 -4.23 -42.72
N HIS A 270 28.96 -4.70 -41.69
CA HIS A 270 27.58 -5.20 -41.89
C HIS A 270 26.45 -4.79 -40.91
N LEU A 271 26.66 -4.00 -39.84
CA LEU A 271 25.51 -3.43 -39.09
C LEU A 271 25.21 -1.99 -39.52
N SER A 272 23.92 -1.69 -39.71
CA SER A 272 23.43 -0.35 -39.98
C SER A 272 22.64 0.22 -38.79
N ALA A 273 22.45 1.54 -38.77
CA ALA A 273 21.55 2.19 -37.82
C ALA A 273 20.11 1.63 -37.87
N TRP A 274 19.69 1.08 -39.01
CA TRP A 274 18.37 0.44 -39.16
C TRP A 274 18.28 -0.90 -38.42
N ASP A 275 19.38 -1.66 -38.38
CA ASP A 275 19.45 -2.94 -37.67
C ASP A 275 19.39 -2.70 -36.17
N LEU A 276 20.15 -1.71 -35.67
CA LEU A 276 20.09 -1.27 -34.28
C LEU A 276 18.72 -0.69 -33.90
N ARG A 277 18.07 0.03 -34.82
CA ARG A 277 16.70 0.54 -34.60
C ARG A 277 15.65 -0.57 -34.54
N ARG A 278 15.91 -1.72 -35.17
CA ARG A 278 15.08 -2.93 -35.09
C ARG A 278 15.40 -3.74 -33.83
N ALA A 279 16.62 -3.67 -33.31
CA ALA A 279 17.00 -4.10 -31.96
C ALA A 279 16.41 -3.16 -30.88
N ARG A 280 15.09 -3.00 -30.87
CA ARG A 280 14.34 -2.21 -29.88
C ARG A 280 14.46 -2.73 -28.45
N SER A 281 15.26 -3.76 -28.19
CA SER A 281 15.39 -4.45 -26.90
C SER A 281 15.68 -3.46 -25.79
N LEU A 282 16.80 -2.74 -25.86
CA LEU A 282 17.30 -1.89 -24.77
C LEU A 282 16.44 -0.66 -24.48
N VAL A 283 15.83 -0.06 -25.51
CA VAL A 283 14.89 1.07 -25.33
C VAL A 283 13.55 0.58 -24.78
N ALA A 284 13.05 -0.56 -25.28
CA ALA A 284 11.77 -1.12 -24.84
C ALA A 284 11.82 -1.56 -23.37
N VAL A 285 12.91 -2.20 -22.95
CA VAL A 285 13.13 -2.59 -21.55
C VAL A 285 13.61 -1.44 -20.67
N GLY A 286 13.90 -0.27 -21.25
CA GLY A 286 14.20 0.96 -20.53
C GLY A 286 15.62 1.08 -19.97
N LEU A 287 16.60 0.36 -20.54
CA LEU A 287 18.01 0.49 -20.16
C LEU A 287 18.66 1.73 -20.79
N ILE A 288 18.21 2.12 -21.98
CA ILE A 288 18.64 3.35 -22.65
C ILE A 288 17.43 4.17 -23.12
N ARG A 289 17.62 5.47 -23.28
CA ARG A 289 16.59 6.41 -23.74
C ARG A 289 17.15 7.39 -24.77
N PRO A 290 16.36 7.79 -25.78
CA PRO A 290 16.73 8.89 -26.65
C PRO A 290 16.75 10.19 -25.86
N VAL A 291 17.72 11.05 -26.14
CA VAL A 291 17.77 12.42 -25.63
C VAL A 291 16.85 13.29 -26.50
N GLU A 292 16.11 14.20 -25.88
CA GLU A 292 15.28 15.16 -26.62
C GLU A 292 16.16 16.01 -27.54
N SER A 293 15.85 16.00 -28.84
CA SER A 293 16.62 16.69 -29.86
C SER A 293 15.78 16.93 -31.11
N GLU A 294 16.07 18.02 -31.84
CA GLU A 294 15.50 18.29 -33.17
C GLU A 294 16.22 17.51 -34.30
N ALA A 295 17.25 16.72 -33.96
CA ALA A 295 18.02 15.93 -34.92
C ALA A 295 17.17 14.83 -35.60
N PRO A 296 17.57 14.37 -36.80
CA PRO A 296 16.97 13.19 -37.44
C PRO A 296 16.99 11.97 -36.50
N ALA A 297 15.98 11.11 -36.58
CA ALA A 297 15.78 10.00 -35.63
C ALA A 297 16.98 9.01 -35.48
N VAL A 298 17.88 8.94 -36.47
CA VAL A 298 19.10 8.11 -36.43
C VAL A 298 20.28 8.84 -35.77
N ASP A 299 20.26 10.17 -35.76
CA ASP A 299 21.30 11.05 -35.22
C ASP A 299 20.95 11.59 -33.82
N VAL A 300 19.76 11.23 -33.30
CA VAL A 300 19.40 11.45 -31.90
C VAL A 300 20.36 10.67 -31.02
N GLY A 301 20.98 11.35 -30.06
CA GLY A 301 21.87 10.73 -29.08
C GLY A 301 21.11 9.90 -28.05
N TYR A 302 21.72 8.83 -27.55
CA TYR A 302 21.16 7.96 -26.52
C TYR A 302 21.90 8.13 -25.20
N ALA A 303 21.16 8.04 -24.10
CA ALA A 303 21.67 8.06 -22.74
C ALA A 303 21.17 6.82 -21.98
N PRO A 304 21.89 6.36 -20.95
CA PRO A 304 21.37 5.33 -20.06
C PRO A 304 20.15 5.86 -19.28
N SER A 305 19.31 4.95 -18.80
CA SER A 305 18.23 5.33 -17.88
C SER A 305 18.78 5.75 -16.52
N ALA A 306 18.00 6.55 -15.80
CA ALA A 306 18.42 7.02 -14.48
C ALA A 306 18.56 5.83 -13.52
N ALA A 307 17.75 4.78 -13.70
CA ALA A 307 17.84 3.55 -12.92
C ALA A 307 19.16 2.80 -13.10
N VAL A 308 19.65 2.67 -14.34
CA VAL A 308 20.95 2.05 -14.60
C VAL A 308 22.06 2.86 -13.95
N LEU A 309 22.03 4.19 -14.06
CA LEU A 309 23.03 5.05 -13.41
C LEU A 309 22.96 4.98 -11.88
N ALA A 310 21.76 4.95 -11.31
CA ALA A 310 21.58 4.81 -9.87
C ALA A 310 22.12 3.45 -9.40
N HIS A 311 21.85 2.37 -10.13
CA HIS A 311 22.36 1.04 -9.83
C HIS A 311 23.89 0.97 -9.91
N LEU A 312 24.49 1.57 -10.94
CA LEU A 312 25.93 1.56 -11.15
C LEU A 312 26.67 2.46 -10.15
N LEU A 313 26.16 3.65 -9.83
CA LEU A 313 26.92 4.71 -9.13
C LEU A 313 26.54 4.90 -7.66
N ALA A 314 25.53 4.19 -7.16
CA ALA A 314 25.14 4.28 -5.76
C ALA A 314 25.90 3.21 -4.93
N PRO A 315 26.37 3.55 -3.72
CA PRO A 315 27.12 2.62 -2.88
C PRO A 315 26.24 1.49 -2.32
N SER A 316 24.91 1.65 -2.36
CA SER A 316 23.95 0.64 -1.95
C SER A 316 22.69 0.66 -2.82
N ALA A 317 21.90 -0.43 -2.78
CA ALA A 317 20.61 -0.49 -3.44
C ALA A 317 19.58 0.51 -2.86
N GLU A 318 19.71 0.83 -1.56
CA GLU A 318 18.88 1.80 -0.87
C GLU A 318 19.17 3.22 -1.37
N ASP A 319 20.46 3.55 -1.52
CA ASP A 319 20.90 4.82 -2.11
C ASP A 319 20.49 4.93 -3.57
N ALA A 320 20.53 3.83 -4.33
CA ALA A 320 20.04 3.79 -5.71
C ALA A 320 18.55 4.14 -5.78
N ALA A 321 17.72 3.55 -4.92
CA ALA A 321 16.31 3.87 -4.83
C ALA A 321 16.09 5.33 -4.42
N ALA A 322 16.81 5.82 -3.42
CA ALA A 322 16.70 7.19 -2.93
C ALA A 322 17.04 8.23 -4.02
N ARG A 323 18.07 7.98 -4.85
CA ARG A 323 18.42 8.84 -5.99
C ARG A 323 17.31 8.96 -7.03
N LEU A 324 16.46 7.94 -7.16
CA LEU A 324 15.29 7.95 -8.04
C LEU A 324 14.02 8.50 -7.35
N GLY A 325 14.10 8.95 -6.10
CA GLY A 325 12.95 9.35 -5.31
C GLY A 325 12.04 8.18 -4.89
N ALA A 326 12.57 6.96 -4.87
CA ALA A 326 11.89 5.77 -4.38
C ALA A 326 12.45 5.34 -3.01
N GLN A 327 11.75 4.42 -2.35
CA GLN A 327 12.21 3.77 -1.12
C GLN A 327 12.40 2.28 -1.39
N LEU A 328 13.55 1.74 -1.00
CA LEU A 328 13.74 0.30 -0.94
C LEU A 328 13.27 -0.21 0.42
N ARG A 329 12.43 -1.24 0.43
CA ARG A 329 12.06 -1.96 1.65
C ARG A 329 12.81 -3.28 1.70
N ALA A 330 13.66 -3.40 2.71
CA ALA A 330 14.44 -4.60 2.97
C ALA A 330 13.53 -5.77 3.37
N SER A 331 13.96 -6.96 2.98
CA SER A 331 13.38 -8.24 3.38
C SER A 331 13.73 -8.52 4.85
N LEU A 332 12.87 -8.14 5.78
CA LEU A 332 13.01 -8.56 7.18
C LEU A 332 12.31 -9.91 7.39
N ALA A 333 12.89 -10.97 6.82
CA ALA A 333 12.42 -12.32 7.07
C ALA A 333 12.64 -12.66 8.56
N GLY A 334 11.56 -12.71 9.35
CA GLY A 334 11.57 -13.15 10.74
C GLY A 334 11.25 -12.11 11.82
N SER A 335 11.11 -10.82 11.49
CA SER A 335 10.63 -9.80 12.46
C SER A 335 9.12 -9.55 12.39
N GLU A 336 8.47 -9.96 11.30
CA GLU A 336 7.04 -9.79 11.09
C GLU A 336 6.23 -10.93 11.73
N PRO A 337 4.99 -10.67 12.20
CA PRO A 337 4.10 -11.71 12.72
C PRO A 337 3.89 -12.85 11.71
N PRO A 338 3.66 -14.09 12.17
CA PRO A 338 3.44 -15.23 11.28
C PRO A 338 2.21 -15.00 10.39
N LEU A 339 2.32 -15.38 9.11
CA LEU A 339 1.23 -15.29 8.14
C LEU A 339 0.09 -16.27 8.49
N SER A 340 -1.15 -15.85 8.23
CA SER A 340 -2.30 -16.76 8.23
C SER A 340 -2.23 -17.77 7.07
N ALA A 341 -2.98 -18.87 7.12
CA ALA A 341 -2.98 -19.88 6.05
C ALA A 341 -3.31 -19.30 4.66
N ALA A 342 -4.28 -18.37 4.59
CA ALA A 342 -4.65 -17.69 3.35
C ALA A 342 -3.53 -16.76 2.85
N GLU A 343 -2.81 -16.10 3.76
CA GLU A 343 -1.65 -15.28 3.41
C GLU A 343 -0.44 -16.11 3.01
N SER A 344 -0.23 -17.29 3.61
CA SER A 344 0.83 -18.21 3.19
C SER A 344 0.59 -18.75 1.79
N ASP A 345 -0.65 -19.08 1.44
CA ASP A 345 -0.99 -19.49 0.07
C ASP A 345 -0.77 -18.36 -0.94
N LEU A 346 -1.11 -17.13 -0.55
CA LEU A 346 -0.88 -15.96 -1.39
C LEU A 346 0.59 -15.56 -1.48
N ALA A 347 1.35 -15.66 -0.38
CA ALA A 347 2.79 -15.44 -0.36
C ALA A 347 3.48 -16.35 -1.38
N ARG A 348 3.09 -17.63 -1.42
CA ARG A 348 3.58 -18.60 -2.40
C ARG A 348 3.20 -18.24 -3.83
N GLN A 349 1.99 -17.71 -4.05
CA GLN A 349 1.57 -17.21 -5.37
C GLN A 349 2.35 -15.95 -5.78
N LEU A 350 2.71 -15.08 -4.83
CA LEU A 350 3.52 -13.90 -5.08
C LEU A 350 4.98 -14.23 -5.35
N GLU A 351 5.53 -15.25 -4.70
CA GLU A 351 6.87 -15.77 -5.01
C GLU A 351 6.93 -16.29 -6.45
N ASP A 352 5.98 -17.12 -6.89
CA ASP A 352 5.92 -17.57 -8.29
C ASP A 352 5.66 -16.40 -9.27
N ALA A 353 4.85 -15.42 -8.86
CA ALA A 353 4.58 -14.24 -9.66
C ALA A 353 5.75 -13.24 -9.69
N ALA A 354 6.68 -13.25 -8.73
CA ALA A 354 7.86 -12.38 -8.75
C ALA A 354 8.79 -12.69 -9.93
N HIS A 355 8.72 -13.91 -10.45
CA HIS A 355 9.46 -14.35 -11.64
C HIS A 355 8.68 -14.20 -12.95
N ARG A 356 7.47 -13.63 -12.92
CA ARG A 356 6.63 -13.42 -14.10
C ARG A 356 6.11 -11.99 -14.14
N ALA A 357 6.07 -11.35 -15.30
CA ALA A 357 5.46 -10.03 -15.46
C ALA A 357 3.95 -10.06 -15.10
N THR A 358 3.64 -9.76 -13.84
CA THR A 358 2.32 -9.87 -13.24
C THR A 358 1.93 -8.54 -12.63
N VAL A 359 0.75 -8.04 -13.01
CA VAL A 359 0.22 -6.77 -12.51
C VAL A 359 -0.85 -7.04 -11.47
N VAL A 360 -0.63 -6.49 -10.28
CA VAL A 360 -1.50 -6.60 -9.12
C VAL A 360 -2.17 -5.26 -8.87
N ARG A 361 -3.50 -5.28 -8.80
CA ARG A 361 -4.27 -4.14 -8.28
C ARG A 361 -4.57 -4.39 -6.81
N LEU A 362 -4.10 -3.49 -5.95
CA LEU A 362 -4.42 -3.48 -4.52
C LEU A 362 -5.75 -2.76 -4.30
N VAL A 363 -6.62 -3.38 -3.52
CA VAL A 363 -7.93 -2.84 -3.16
C VAL A 363 -8.06 -2.86 -1.64
N GLY A 364 -8.36 -1.70 -1.04
CA GLY A 364 -8.45 -1.53 0.42
C GLY A 364 -7.59 -0.39 0.99
N GLY A 365 -7.18 0.58 0.16
CA GLY A 365 -6.47 1.78 0.59
C GLY A 365 -5.13 1.48 1.27
N ASP A 366 -4.78 2.26 2.29
CA ASP A 366 -3.47 2.17 2.97
C ASP A 366 -3.26 0.83 3.69
N GLY A 367 -4.33 0.20 4.17
CA GLY A 367 -4.28 -1.14 4.75
C GLY A 367 -3.79 -2.18 3.74
N ALA A 368 -4.24 -2.08 2.48
CA ALA A 368 -3.80 -2.98 1.42
C ALA A 368 -2.33 -2.76 1.02
N LYS A 369 -1.88 -1.49 1.00
CA LYS A 369 -0.47 -1.14 0.73
C LYS A 369 0.46 -1.76 1.77
N ARG A 370 0.17 -1.57 3.05
CA ARG A 370 0.99 -2.10 4.15
C ARG A 370 0.96 -3.61 4.24
N TRP A 371 -0.21 -4.21 4.06
CA TRP A 371 -0.35 -5.66 4.00
C TRP A 371 0.49 -6.26 2.87
N PHE A 372 0.44 -5.66 1.68
CA PHE A 372 1.25 -6.12 0.56
C PHE A 372 2.75 -5.98 0.84
N SER A 373 3.19 -4.84 1.40
CA SER A 373 4.58 -4.63 1.81
C SER A 373 5.04 -5.66 2.86
N ARG A 374 4.19 -6.01 3.82
CA ARG A 374 4.46 -7.07 4.81
C ARG A 374 4.60 -8.43 4.14
N LEU A 375 3.70 -8.74 3.21
CA LEU A 375 3.68 -10.01 2.50
C LEU A 375 4.97 -10.18 1.67
N THR A 376 5.39 -9.15 0.95
CA THR A 376 6.67 -9.17 0.20
C THR A 376 7.88 -9.29 1.13
N ALA A 377 7.87 -8.61 2.28
CA ALA A 377 8.94 -8.71 3.27
C ALA A 377 9.07 -10.14 3.83
N TRP A 378 7.95 -10.84 4.04
CA TRP A 378 7.93 -12.22 4.51
C TRP A 378 8.50 -13.21 3.47
N THR A 379 8.16 -13.03 2.19
CA THR A 379 8.69 -13.84 1.06
C THR A 379 10.16 -13.57 0.75
N GLY A 380 10.69 -12.49 1.32
CA GLY A 380 12.04 -12.01 1.06
C GLY A 380 12.27 -11.34 -0.30
N VAL A 381 11.21 -11.04 -1.05
CA VAL A 381 11.29 -10.29 -2.30
C VAL A 381 11.61 -8.80 -1.99
N PRO A 382 12.66 -8.20 -2.58
CA PRO A 382 12.91 -6.76 -2.42
C PRO A 382 11.74 -5.96 -2.97
N LEU A 383 11.32 -4.92 -2.26
CA LEU A 383 10.23 -4.07 -2.71
C LEU A 383 10.71 -2.63 -2.94
N VAL A 384 10.66 -2.18 -4.19
CA VAL A 384 10.84 -0.77 -4.54
C VAL A 384 9.47 -0.08 -4.43
N VAL A 385 9.38 0.94 -3.59
CA VAL A 385 8.16 1.72 -3.36
C VAL A 385 8.32 3.11 -3.96
N GLY A 386 7.50 3.43 -4.95
CA GLY A 386 7.50 4.72 -5.63
C GLY A 386 6.21 5.50 -5.37
N ASP A 387 6.33 6.75 -4.92
CA ASP A 387 5.18 7.62 -4.63
C ASP A 387 4.98 8.66 -5.74
N LEU A 388 3.92 8.50 -6.54
CA LEU A 388 3.61 9.39 -7.65
C LEU A 388 3.07 10.75 -7.20
N ALA A 389 2.59 10.88 -5.96
CA ALA A 389 2.14 12.16 -5.41
C ALA A 389 3.31 13.13 -5.21
N GLY A 390 4.51 12.60 -4.93
CA GLY A 390 5.75 13.37 -4.80
C GLY A 390 6.44 13.73 -6.13
N VAL A 391 5.89 13.28 -7.27
CA VAL A 391 6.49 13.48 -8.60
C VAL A 391 5.64 14.43 -9.44
N GLU A 392 6.30 15.37 -10.11
CA GLU A 392 5.66 16.32 -11.03
C GLU A 392 4.86 15.59 -12.14
N PRO A 393 3.64 16.04 -12.50
CA PRO A 393 2.76 15.35 -13.44
C PRO A 393 3.42 14.94 -14.78
N GLY A 394 4.29 15.78 -15.33
CA GLY A 394 5.03 15.50 -16.57
C GLY A 394 6.11 14.41 -16.44
N ALA A 395 6.64 14.18 -15.23
CA ALA A 395 7.75 13.27 -14.98
C ALA A 395 7.31 11.90 -14.41
N ARG A 396 6.05 11.77 -13.95
CA ARG A 396 5.50 10.54 -13.33
C ARG A 396 5.72 9.28 -14.15
N ALA A 397 5.51 9.34 -15.46
CA ALA A 397 5.70 8.19 -16.34
C ALA A 397 7.18 7.78 -16.44
N ALA A 398 8.10 8.75 -16.54
CA ALA A 398 9.53 8.47 -16.57
C ALA A 398 9.99 7.85 -15.24
N ALA A 399 9.59 8.44 -14.11
CA ALA A 399 9.89 7.94 -12.77
C ALA A 399 9.39 6.50 -12.56
N ALA A 400 8.14 6.21 -12.93
CA ALA A 400 7.58 4.86 -12.83
C ALA A 400 8.34 3.84 -13.70
N GLY A 401 8.81 4.27 -14.87
CA GLY A 401 9.69 3.47 -15.72
C GLY A 401 11.04 3.15 -15.06
N ASP A 402 11.70 4.17 -14.52
CA ASP A 402 12.99 4.00 -13.82
C ASP A 402 12.84 3.13 -12.56
N TRP A 403 11.79 3.31 -11.76
CA TRP A 403 11.53 2.45 -10.61
C TRP A 403 11.29 0.99 -11.00
N SER A 404 10.65 0.76 -12.15
CA SER A 404 10.45 -0.59 -12.67
C SER A 404 11.76 -1.24 -13.12
N VAL A 405 12.64 -0.47 -13.76
CA VAL A 405 13.98 -0.96 -14.14
C VAL A 405 14.79 -1.30 -12.90
N LEU A 406 14.78 -0.44 -11.89
CA LEU A 406 15.48 -0.69 -10.64
C LEU A 406 14.92 -1.93 -9.92
N ALA A 407 13.59 -2.07 -9.83
CA ALA A 407 12.97 -3.26 -9.23
C ALA A 407 13.41 -4.54 -9.93
N HIS A 408 13.48 -4.54 -11.27
CA HIS A 408 13.95 -5.67 -12.06
C HIS A 408 15.42 -6.00 -11.81
N LEU A 409 16.30 -4.99 -11.78
CA LEU A 409 17.72 -5.15 -11.47
C LEU A 409 17.97 -5.72 -10.06
N LEU A 410 17.08 -5.45 -9.12
CA LEU A 410 17.15 -5.99 -7.76
C LEU A 410 16.49 -7.37 -7.62
N GLY A 411 15.93 -7.93 -8.70
CA GLY A 411 15.14 -9.17 -8.65
C GLY A 411 13.89 -9.03 -7.77
N GLY A 412 13.28 -7.85 -7.75
CA GLY A 412 12.23 -7.47 -6.82
C GLY A 412 10.92 -7.02 -7.46
N ALA A 413 10.02 -6.61 -6.57
CA ALA A 413 8.71 -6.08 -6.91
C ALA A 413 8.69 -4.55 -6.89
N LEU A 414 7.77 -3.97 -7.65
CA LEU A 414 7.46 -2.53 -7.64
C LEU A 414 6.10 -2.29 -7.01
N LEU A 415 6.01 -1.38 -6.05
CA LEU A 415 4.74 -0.84 -5.53
C LEU A 415 4.61 0.64 -5.91
N LEU A 416 3.60 0.96 -6.73
CA LEU A 416 3.23 2.32 -7.12
C LEU A 416 2.13 2.86 -6.21
N LEU A 417 2.40 4.01 -5.59
CA LEU A 417 1.46 4.74 -4.74
C LEU A 417 0.89 5.96 -5.47
N GLY A 418 -0.34 6.33 -5.12
CA GLY A 418 -1.03 7.51 -5.64
C GLY A 418 -1.65 7.31 -7.02
N THR A 419 -1.71 6.07 -7.53
CA THR A 419 -2.29 5.77 -8.85
C THR A 419 -3.81 5.95 -8.89
N ASP A 420 -4.49 5.83 -7.74
CA ASP A 420 -5.91 6.09 -7.55
C ASP A 420 -6.29 7.57 -7.74
N THR A 421 -5.37 8.49 -7.46
CA THR A 421 -5.56 9.93 -7.60
C THR A 421 -5.39 10.45 -9.03
N LEU A 422 -4.73 9.68 -9.89
CA LEU A 422 -4.41 10.09 -11.27
C LEU A 422 -5.64 10.08 -12.19
N ASP A 423 -5.61 10.93 -13.22
CA ASP A 423 -6.57 10.85 -14.32
C ASP A 423 -6.32 9.62 -15.21
N GLU A 424 -7.27 9.29 -16.08
CA GLU A 424 -7.18 8.09 -16.93
C GLU A 424 -6.00 8.12 -17.92
N SER A 425 -5.68 9.30 -18.47
CA SER A 425 -4.58 9.48 -19.42
C SER A 425 -3.23 9.33 -18.74
N GLU A 426 -3.07 9.91 -17.55
CA GLU A 426 -1.90 9.74 -16.70
C GLU A 426 -1.70 8.29 -16.27
N ARG A 427 -2.77 7.58 -15.85
CA ARG A 427 -2.69 6.16 -15.48
C ARG A 427 -2.20 5.30 -16.63
N HIS A 428 -2.71 5.52 -17.84
CA HIS A 428 -2.22 4.81 -19.02
C HIS A 428 -0.75 5.11 -19.31
N ARG A 429 -0.32 6.38 -19.25
CA ARG A 429 1.09 6.75 -19.46
C ARG A 429 2.02 6.11 -18.41
N VAL A 430 1.63 6.09 -17.14
CA VAL A 430 2.38 5.42 -16.07
C VAL A 430 2.44 3.92 -16.30
N GLY A 431 1.32 3.29 -16.66
CA GLY A 431 1.26 1.86 -16.97
C GLY A 431 2.08 1.47 -18.21
N ASP A 432 2.06 2.27 -19.26
CA ASP A 432 2.87 2.08 -20.48
C ASP A 432 4.37 2.23 -20.22
N ALA A 433 4.74 3.03 -19.22
CA ALA A 433 6.13 3.19 -18.83
C ALA A 433 6.63 2.09 -17.89
N ALA A 434 5.87 1.72 -16.86
CA ALA A 434 6.33 0.73 -15.88
C ALA A 434 6.29 -0.71 -16.44
N LEU A 435 5.16 -1.11 -17.02
CA LEU A 435 4.88 -2.54 -17.26
C LEU A 435 5.82 -3.24 -18.25
N PRO A 436 6.21 -2.64 -19.40
CA PRO A 436 7.14 -3.30 -20.33
C PRO A 436 8.55 -3.51 -19.76
N ARG A 437 8.88 -2.81 -18.67
CA ARG A 437 10.21 -2.78 -18.05
C ARG A 437 10.28 -3.63 -16.79
N ALA A 438 9.15 -4.20 -16.38
CA ALA A 438 9.07 -5.11 -15.24
C ALA A 438 9.36 -6.54 -15.71
N GLY A 439 10.32 -7.21 -15.09
CA GLY A 439 10.45 -8.67 -15.21
C GLY A 439 9.92 -9.43 -14.00
N GLY A 440 9.18 -8.74 -13.13
CA GLY A 440 8.49 -9.35 -11.99
C GLY A 440 7.15 -8.70 -11.68
N LEU A 441 6.88 -8.57 -10.39
CA LEU A 441 5.60 -8.13 -9.85
C LEU A 441 5.49 -6.60 -9.83
N VAL A 442 4.40 -6.06 -10.40
CA VAL A 442 4.05 -4.63 -10.27
C VAL A 442 2.71 -4.50 -9.56
N ALA A 443 2.71 -3.90 -8.37
CA ALA A 443 1.52 -3.60 -7.59
C ALA A 443 1.18 -2.10 -7.66
N ALA A 444 -0.11 -1.79 -7.72
CA ALA A 444 -0.61 -0.42 -7.70
C ALA A 444 -1.85 -0.29 -6.81
N ASP A 445 -2.00 0.85 -6.12
CA ASP A 445 -3.15 1.16 -5.27
C ASP A 445 -4.43 1.58 -6.03
N GLY A 446 -4.31 1.74 -7.35
CA GLY A 446 -5.37 2.09 -8.28
C GLY A 446 -5.28 1.28 -9.57
N ASP A 447 -6.19 1.55 -10.52
CA ASP A 447 -6.25 0.80 -11.78
C ASP A 447 -5.28 1.39 -12.82
N LEU A 448 -4.24 0.66 -13.20
CA LEU A 448 -3.33 1.02 -14.27
C LEU A 448 -3.91 0.77 -15.68
N GLY A 449 -5.14 0.26 -15.78
CA GLY A 449 -5.90 0.13 -17.02
C GLY A 449 -6.56 -1.25 -17.21
N PRO A 450 -7.73 -1.32 -17.88
CA PRO A 450 -8.61 -2.50 -17.92
C PRO A 450 -8.07 -3.71 -18.71
N ALA A 451 -6.93 -3.59 -19.40
CA ALA A 451 -6.34 -4.66 -20.20
C ALA A 451 -5.10 -5.32 -19.56
N ARG A 452 -4.70 -4.93 -18.34
CA ARG A 452 -3.36 -5.26 -17.81
C ARG A 452 -3.32 -5.78 -16.38
N SER A 453 -4.31 -5.47 -15.54
CA SER A 453 -4.43 -6.01 -14.18
C SER A 453 -4.87 -7.49 -14.23
N ARG A 454 -3.95 -8.41 -13.92
CA ARG A 454 -4.19 -9.86 -13.97
C ARG A 454 -4.71 -10.43 -12.64
N LEU A 455 -4.41 -9.74 -11.53
CA LEU A 455 -4.78 -10.17 -10.19
C LEU A 455 -5.29 -8.96 -9.38
N VAL A 456 -6.48 -9.08 -8.80
CA VAL A 456 -7.02 -8.07 -7.87
C VAL A 456 -6.86 -8.62 -6.46
N LEU A 457 -5.94 -8.03 -5.68
CA LEU A 457 -5.72 -8.39 -4.30
C LEU A 457 -6.46 -7.44 -3.38
N ARG A 458 -7.35 -8.03 -2.59
CA ARG A 458 -7.93 -7.37 -1.42
C ARG A 458 -7.14 -7.85 -0.22
N ALA A 459 -6.60 -6.94 0.57
CA ALA A 459 -6.03 -7.34 1.84
C ALA A 459 -7.12 -8.09 2.63
N PRO A 460 -6.80 -9.29 3.17
CA PRO A 460 -7.70 -9.95 4.07
C PRO A 460 -7.93 -9.01 5.26
N SER A 461 -9.18 -8.72 5.57
CA SER A 461 -9.50 -8.08 6.83
C SER A 461 -9.02 -9.02 7.93
N VAL A 462 -8.12 -8.56 8.80
CA VAL A 462 -7.72 -9.31 10.01
C VAL A 462 -9.02 -9.78 10.69
N PRO A 463 -9.27 -11.08 10.88
CA PRO A 463 -10.50 -11.55 11.50
C PRO A 463 -10.79 -10.86 12.83
N ALA A 464 -12.06 -10.65 13.16
CA ALA A 464 -12.48 -10.06 14.43
C ALA A 464 -11.94 -10.87 15.63
N THR A 465 -11.82 -12.19 15.50
CA THR A 465 -11.24 -13.07 16.54
C THR A 465 -9.76 -12.76 16.80
N GLU A 466 -9.00 -12.51 15.75
CA GLU A 466 -7.59 -12.17 15.84
C GLU A 466 -7.40 -10.75 16.40
N ARG A 467 -8.20 -9.77 15.95
CA ARG A 467 -8.23 -8.43 16.53
C ARG A 467 -8.59 -8.45 18.02
N ALA A 468 -9.53 -9.30 18.43
CA ALA A 468 -9.90 -9.46 19.83
C ALA A 468 -8.72 -10.02 20.65
N THR A 469 -7.97 -10.98 20.10
CA THR A 469 -6.76 -11.51 20.74
C THR A 469 -5.69 -10.43 20.90
N TRP A 470 -5.49 -9.58 19.89
CA TRP A 470 -4.56 -8.46 19.97
C TRP A 470 -5.00 -7.42 21.00
N TRP A 471 -6.30 -7.09 21.06
CA TRP A 471 -6.82 -6.20 22.10
C TRP A 471 -6.64 -6.74 23.51
N ALA A 472 -6.85 -8.06 23.70
CA ALA A 472 -6.62 -8.70 24.99
C ALA A 472 -5.14 -8.57 25.42
N ARG A 473 -4.20 -8.84 24.52
CA ARG A 473 -2.75 -8.71 24.78
C ARG A 473 -2.33 -7.26 25.03
N ALA A 474 -2.75 -6.34 24.18
CA ALA A 474 -2.41 -4.92 24.30
C ALA A 474 -2.94 -4.33 25.62
N ALA A 475 -4.17 -4.71 26.01
CA ALA A 475 -4.73 -4.29 27.30
C ALA A 475 -3.99 -4.91 28.50
N GLU A 476 -3.58 -6.18 28.40
CA GLU A 476 -2.75 -6.84 29.43
C GLU A 476 -1.41 -6.12 29.61
N HIS A 477 -0.70 -5.83 28.51
CA HIS A 477 0.56 -5.07 28.53
C HIS A 477 0.40 -3.67 29.13
N ALA A 478 -0.70 -2.98 28.81
CA ALA A 478 -0.98 -1.64 29.32
C ALA A 478 -1.58 -1.64 30.75
N GLY A 479 -1.85 -2.81 31.35
CA GLY A 479 -2.49 -2.92 32.66
C GLY A 479 -3.95 -2.44 32.68
N LEU A 480 -4.66 -2.53 31.55
CA LEU A 480 -6.06 -2.16 31.43
C LEU A 480 -6.98 -3.35 31.75
N PRO A 481 -7.86 -3.25 32.76
CA PRO A 481 -8.73 -4.35 33.14
C PRO A 481 -9.93 -4.46 32.17
N LEU A 482 -9.84 -5.38 31.20
CA LEU A 482 -10.96 -5.75 30.32
C LEU A 482 -11.88 -6.78 31.00
N ARG A 483 -13.19 -6.63 30.79
CA ARG A 483 -14.22 -7.61 31.19
C ARG A 483 -14.41 -8.66 30.09
N PRO A 484 -15.02 -9.83 30.40
CA PRO A 484 -15.38 -10.80 29.36
C PRO A 484 -16.27 -10.16 28.29
N GLY A 485 -15.89 -10.27 27.02
CA GLY A 485 -16.60 -9.65 25.89
C GLY A 485 -16.09 -8.26 25.47
N ASP A 486 -15.25 -7.60 26.28
CA ASP A 486 -14.75 -6.25 25.96
C ASP A 486 -13.76 -6.28 24.78
N ALA A 487 -12.94 -7.32 24.68
CA ALA A 487 -12.00 -7.48 23.58
C ALA A 487 -12.72 -7.70 22.24
N GLU A 488 -13.78 -8.50 22.23
CA GLU A 488 -14.65 -8.71 21.06
C GLU A 488 -15.39 -7.43 20.68
N ARG A 489 -15.88 -6.67 21.67
CA ARG A 489 -16.48 -5.35 21.42
C ARG A 489 -15.48 -4.38 20.81
N LEU A 490 -14.26 -4.32 21.32
CA LEU A 490 -13.20 -3.49 20.76
C LEU A 490 -12.83 -3.93 19.35
N ALA A 491 -12.76 -5.24 19.09
CA ALA A 491 -12.52 -5.77 17.75
C ALA A 491 -13.62 -5.39 16.75
N ALA A 492 -14.88 -5.30 17.19
CA ALA A 492 -16.01 -4.91 16.34
C ALA A 492 -16.16 -3.40 16.12
N THR A 493 -15.70 -2.58 17.06
CA THR A 493 -15.97 -1.12 17.06
C THR A 493 -14.74 -0.27 16.80
N VAL A 494 -13.54 -0.81 17.04
CA VAL A 494 -12.28 -0.13 16.85
C VAL A 494 -11.47 -0.84 15.77
N VAL A 495 -11.46 -0.25 14.59
CA VAL A 495 -10.66 -0.71 13.45
C VAL A 495 -9.30 -0.04 13.54
N LEU A 496 -8.21 -0.74 13.84
CA LEU A 496 -6.85 -0.16 13.91
C LEU A 496 -5.87 -0.97 13.05
N GLU A 497 -4.74 -0.37 12.75
CA GLU A 497 -3.61 -1.06 12.13
C GLU A 497 -2.87 -1.88 13.20
N PRO A 498 -2.32 -3.07 12.87
CA PRO A 498 -1.68 -3.97 13.84
C PRO A 498 -0.66 -3.29 14.77
N ALA A 499 0.15 -2.38 14.23
CA ALA A 499 1.17 -1.67 15.00
C ALA A 499 0.62 -0.67 16.05
N THR A 500 -0.66 -0.29 15.95
CA THR A 500 -1.24 0.80 16.76
C THR A 500 -2.09 0.32 17.94
N PHE A 501 -2.25 -1.00 18.12
CA PHE A 501 -3.06 -1.57 19.21
C PHE A 501 -2.42 -1.29 20.58
N ASP A 502 -1.11 -1.50 20.71
CA ASP A 502 -0.37 -1.25 21.96
C ASP A 502 -0.35 0.25 22.29
N ASP A 503 -0.13 1.12 21.30
CA ASP A 503 -0.17 2.59 21.47
C ASP A 503 -1.53 3.07 21.99
N ALA A 504 -2.62 2.57 21.39
CA ALA A 504 -3.98 2.91 21.81
C ALA A 504 -4.29 2.42 23.23
N ALA A 505 -3.84 1.21 23.58
CA ALA A 505 -4.00 0.67 24.93
C ALA A 505 -3.17 1.47 25.96
N ALA A 506 -1.92 1.81 25.64
CA ALA A 506 -1.05 2.62 26.48
C ALA A 506 -1.65 4.02 26.74
N LEU A 507 -2.13 4.69 25.70
CA LEU A 507 -2.78 6.00 25.83
C LEU A 507 -4.07 5.91 26.66
N ALA A 508 -4.87 4.87 26.48
CA ALA A 508 -6.05 4.63 27.31
C ALA A 508 -5.71 4.38 28.79
N ALA A 509 -4.62 3.68 29.08
CA ALA A 509 -4.10 3.51 30.44
C ALA A 509 -3.66 4.84 31.05
N GLN A 510 -3.00 5.70 30.27
CA GLN A 510 -2.64 7.05 30.70
C GLN A 510 -3.87 7.90 31.03
N HIS A 511 -4.89 7.90 30.18
CA HIS A 511 -6.16 8.59 30.48
C HIS A 511 -6.81 8.10 31.76
N ARG A 512 -6.78 6.78 32.01
CA ARG A 512 -7.27 6.17 33.26
C ARG A 512 -6.47 6.66 34.46
N GLY A 513 -5.14 6.66 34.38
CA GLY A 513 -4.23 7.15 35.42
C GLY A 513 -4.43 8.64 35.74
N ALA A 514 -4.78 9.43 34.73
CA ALA A 514 -5.13 10.84 34.85
C ALA A 514 -6.55 11.09 35.44
N GLY A 515 -7.30 10.04 35.79
CA GLY A 515 -8.63 10.15 36.39
C GLY A 515 -9.76 10.42 35.40
N THR A 516 -9.55 10.17 34.10
CA THR A 516 -10.60 10.32 33.08
C THR A 516 -11.72 9.30 33.32
N PRO A 517 -12.98 9.73 33.47
CA PRO A 517 -14.09 8.80 33.71
C PRO A 517 -14.38 7.97 32.45
N GLY A 518 -14.57 6.67 32.64
CA GLY A 518 -14.93 5.73 31.57
C GLY A 518 -14.56 4.29 31.90
N THR A 519 -15.22 3.36 31.22
CA THR A 519 -14.82 1.94 31.16
C THR A 519 -13.53 1.79 30.34
N ALA A 520 -12.85 0.64 30.46
CA ALA A 520 -11.63 0.39 29.67
C ALA A 520 -11.91 0.48 28.16
N VAL A 521 -13.06 -0.03 27.69
CA VAL A 521 -13.51 0.07 26.30
C VAL A 521 -13.66 1.52 25.86
N GLU A 522 -14.38 2.35 26.63
CA GLU A 522 -14.61 3.76 26.28
C GLU A 522 -13.29 4.56 26.22
N LEU A 523 -12.34 4.26 27.11
CA LEU A 523 -11.02 4.90 27.12
C LEU A 523 -10.19 4.49 25.89
N VAL A 524 -10.22 3.21 25.51
CA VAL A 524 -9.57 2.74 24.28
C VAL A 524 -10.22 3.35 23.04
N GLN A 525 -11.55 3.42 22.97
CA GLN A 525 -12.27 4.08 21.88
C GLN A 525 -11.96 5.58 21.78
N ARG A 526 -11.72 6.26 22.91
CA ARG A 526 -11.23 7.66 22.92
C ARG A 526 -9.79 7.72 22.42
N ALA A 527 -8.87 6.94 22.99
CA ALA A 527 -7.47 6.91 22.58
C ALA A 527 -7.30 6.62 21.08
N ALA A 528 -8.06 5.65 20.57
CA ALA A 528 -8.04 5.28 19.15
C ALA A 528 -8.56 6.38 18.22
N ARG A 529 -9.42 7.29 18.71
CA ARG A 529 -9.83 8.50 17.98
C ARG A 529 -8.77 9.58 18.03
N ASP A 530 -8.15 9.79 19.18
CA ASP A 530 -7.09 10.80 19.37
C ASP A 530 -5.84 10.48 18.53
N LEU A 531 -5.51 9.19 18.38
CA LEU A 531 -4.43 8.73 17.49
C LEU A 531 -4.75 8.92 15.99
N ARG A 532 -6.00 9.22 15.64
CA ARG A 532 -6.47 9.28 14.24
C ARG A 532 -7.35 10.50 13.97
N PRO A 533 -6.75 11.69 13.88
CA PRO A 533 -7.46 12.84 13.33
C PRO A 533 -7.79 12.56 11.85
N ALA A 534 -9.06 12.27 11.57
CA ALA A 534 -9.51 12.01 10.20
C ALA A 534 -9.76 13.32 9.45
N THR A 535 -9.05 13.54 8.34
CA THR A 535 -9.49 14.51 7.33
C THR A 535 -10.74 13.95 6.65
N LEU A 536 -11.89 14.57 6.90
CA LEU A 536 -13.16 14.14 6.32
C LEU A 536 -13.32 14.64 4.88
N PRO A 537 -13.87 13.84 3.96
CA PRO A 537 -14.21 14.28 2.61
C PRO A 537 -15.21 15.46 2.60
N ALA A 538 -15.23 16.22 1.52
CA ALA A 538 -16.23 17.28 1.32
C ALA A 538 -17.67 16.72 1.40
N GLY A 539 -18.55 17.41 2.12
CA GLY A 539 -19.94 16.98 2.31
C GLY A 539 -20.16 15.96 3.44
N VAL A 540 -19.09 15.52 4.13
CA VAL A 540 -19.18 14.68 5.33
C VAL A 540 -18.89 15.51 6.57
N ARG A 541 -19.72 15.35 7.60
CA ARG A 541 -19.48 15.95 8.92
C ARG A 541 -19.53 14.89 10.01
N SER A 542 -18.62 14.98 10.98
CA SER A 542 -18.72 14.21 12.21
C SER A 542 -19.73 14.85 13.16
N VAL A 543 -20.65 14.04 13.69
CA VAL A 543 -21.68 14.44 14.65
C VAL A 543 -21.39 13.71 15.96
N ALA A 544 -21.15 14.47 17.03
CA ALA A 544 -20.97 13.89 18.35
C ALA A 544 -22.32 13.31 18.84
N PRO A 545 -22.38 12.02 19.21
CA PRO A 545 -23.62 11.40 19.63
C PRO A 545 -23.96 11.78 21.08
N VAL A 546 -24.85 12.77 21.25
CA VAL A 546 -25.23 13.31 22.57
C VAL A 546 -26.41 12.59 23.23
N TYR A 547 -27.26 11.95 22.42
CA TYR A 547 -28.48 11.30 22.90
C TYR A 547 -28.24 9.85 23.36
N GLY A 548 -28.99 9.39 24.35
CA GLY A 548 -29.00 8.02 24.87
C GLY A 548 -30.38 7.36 24.78
N TRP A 549 -30.46 6.09 25.18
CA TRP A 549 -31.70 5.29 25.13
C TRP A 549 -32.85 5.86 25.95
N ASP A 550 -32.54 6.70 26.95
CA ASP A 550 -33.54 7.36 27.80
C ASP A 550 -34.05 8.67 27.21
N ASP A 551 -33.47 9.18 26.12
CA ASP A 551 -33.96 10.40 25.46
C ASP A 551 -35.09 10.10 24.47
N ILE A 552 -35.02 8.95 23.81
CA ILE A 552 -36.01 8.54 22.81
C ILE A 552 -37.21 7.82 23.44
N VAL A 553 -38.41 8.07 22.91
CA VAL A 553 -39.63 7.38 23.31
C VAL A 553 -40.19 6.65 22.09
N LEU A 554 -40.26 5.32 22.19
CA LEU A 554 -40.72 4.44 21.12
C LEU A 554 -41.59 3.33 21.69
N GLY A 555 -42.41 2.72 20.82
CA GLY A 555 -43.08 1.45 21.09
C GLY A 555 -42.07 0.33 21.31
N GLU A 556 -42.51 -0.72 22.02
CA GLU A 556 -41.64 -1.84 22.42
C GLU A 556 -41.03 -2.58 21.22
N GLU A 557 -41.80 -2.78 20.15
CA GLU A 557 -41.34 -3.40 18.91
C GLU A 557 -40.21 -2.61 18.25
N ASN A 558 -40.43 -1.31 17.99
CA ASN A 558 -39.41 -0.43 17.41
C ASN A 558 -38.17 -0.31 18.30
N ARG A 559 -38.35 -0.28 19.63
CA ARG A 559 -37.23 -0.25 20.58
C ARG A 559 -36.40 -1.54 20.50
N THR A 560 -37.07 -2.69 20.38
CA THR A 560 -36.41 -4.00 20.24
C THR A 560 -35.66 -4.08 18.91
N LEU A 561 -36.27 -3.64 17.82
CA LEU A 561 -35.66 -3.64 16.49
C LEU A 561 -34.43 -2.72 16.43
N LEU A 562 -34.52 -1.50 16.99
CA LEU A 562 -33.37 -0.60 17.05
C LEU A 562 -32.23 -1.15 17.91
N LYS A 563 -32.53 -1.84 19.01
CA LYS A 563 -31.51 -2.49 19.84
C LYS A 563 -30.85 -3.68 19.14
N ALA A 564 -31.53 -4.34 18.19
CA ALA A 564 -30.94 -5.44 17.44
C ALA A 564 -29.82 -4.97 16.47
N ILE A 565 -29.90 -3.74 15.96
CA ILE A 565 -28.93 -3.17 15.02
C ILE A 565 -27.49 -3.19 15.58
N PRO A 566 -27.17 -2.55 16.72
CA PRO A 566 -25.82 -2.59 17.27
C PRO A 566 -25.38 -4.00 17.68
N GLN A 567 -26.31 -4.85 18.12
CA GLN A 567 -25.99 -6.26 18.44
C GLN A 567 -25.50 -7.02 17.20
N HIS A 568 -26.08 -6.78 16.02
CA HIS A 568 -25.59 -7.39 14.79
C HIS A 568 -24.16 -6.98 14.44
N VAL A 569 -23.80 -5.72 14.70
CA VAL A 569 -22.42 -5.23 14.49
C VAL A 569 -21.47 -5.90 15.48
N LEU A 570 -21.83 -5.91 16.77
CA LEU A 570 -20.99 -6.45 17.84
C LEU A 570 -20.75 -7.96 17.71
N HIS A 571 -21.74 -8.72 17.24
CA HIS A 571 -21.64 -10.18 17.08
C HIS A 571 -21.29 -10.62 15.65
N ALA A 572 -20.97 -9.68 14.75
CA ALA A 572 -20.63 -9.98 13.36
C ALA A 572 -19.44 -10.94 13.24
N GLY A 573 -18.38 -10.73 14.02
CA GLY A 573 -17.21 -11.61 14.05
C GLY A 573 -17.58 -13.06 14.40
N ARG A 574 -18.37 -13.25 15.47
CA ARG A 574 -18.82 -14.57 15.88
C ARG A 574 -19.70 -15.24 14.83
N VAL A 575 -20.69 -14.54 14.27
CA VAL A 575 -21.66 -15.16 13.35
C VAL A 575 -21.06 -15.37 11.96
N LEU A 576 -20.39 -14.36 11.40
CA LEU A 576 -19.88 -14.41 10.03
C LEU A 576 -18.59 -15.22 9.94
N GLU A 577 -17.68 -15.06 10.92
CA GLU A 577 -16.36 -15.70 10.90
C GLU A 577 -16.37 -17.01 11.69
N GLU A 578 -16.60 -16.99 13.02
CA GLU A 578 -16.51 -18.20 13.86
C GLU A 578 -17.53 -19.27 13.47
N TRP A 579 -18.79 -18.88 13.22
CA TRP A 579 -19.83 -19.81 12.77
C TRP A 579 -19.84 -20.01 11.24
N GLY A 580 -19.00 -19.28 10.50
CA GLY A 580 -18.78 -19.47 9.06
C GLY A 580 -19.92 -19.00 8.14
N PHE A 581 -20.85 -18.16 8.62
CA PHE A 581 -21.94 -17.66 7.75
C PHE A 581 -21.45 -16.74 6.61
N ALA A 582 -20.24 -16.17 6.72
CA ALA A 582 -19.64 -15.37 5.64
C ALA A 582 -19.54 -16.15 4.32
N ALA A 583 -19.26 -17.46 4.37
CA ALA A 583 -19.16 -18.29 3.17
C ALA A 583 -20.52 -18.52 2.46
N ARG A 584 -21.63 -18.33 3.18
CA ARG A 584 -23.00 -18.49 2.65
C ARG A 584 -23.61 -17.17 2.19
N VAL A 585 -23.00 -16.05 2.56
CA VAL A 585 -23.53 -14.69 2.34
C VAL A 585 -22.42 -13.84 1.72
N PRO A 586 -22.24 -13.91 0.39
CA PRO A 586 -21.13 -13.23 -0.30
C PRO A 586 -21.25 -11.70 -0.29
N TYR A 587 -22.45 -11.16 -0.07
CA TYR A 587 -22.75 -9.72 -0.02
C TYR A 587 -23.55 -9.38 1.25
N GLY A 588 -23.45 -8.15 1.75
CA GLY A 588 -24.19 -7.71 2.94
C GLY A 588 -23.58 -8.20 4.26
N GLN A 589 -22.24 -8.29 4.31
CA GLN A 589 -21.49 -8.60 5.53
C GLN A 589 -21.57 -7.44 6.54
N GLY A 590 -21.79 -6.20 6.08
CA GLY A 590 -22.15 -5.07 6.93
C GLY A 590 -23.64 -5.01 7.29
N VAL A 591 -24.03 -3.93 7.96
CA VAL A 591 -25.41 -3.68 8.36
C VAL A 591 -25.91 -2.42 7.66
N ALA A 592 -26.93 -2.57 6.82
CA ALA A 592 -27.66 -1.46 6.23
C ALA A 592 -29.07 -1.38 6.82
N ALA A 593 -29.43 -0.23 7.38
CA ALA A 593 -30.72 0.02 8.02
C ALA A 593 -31.41 1.24 7.39
N LEU A 594 -32.73 1.15 7.17
CA LEU A 594 -33.56 2.27 6.76
C LEU A 594 -34.48 2.70 7.90
N PHE A 595 -34.45 3.99 8.23
CA PHE A 595 -35.35 4.64 9.16
C PHE A 595 -36.35 5.49 8.37
N SER A 596 -37.61 5.08 8.38
CA SER A 596 -38.69 5.72 7.65
C SER A 596 -39.71 6.32 8.59
N GLY A 597 -40.25 7.49 8.25
CA GLY A 597 -41.38 8.07 8.99
C GLY A 597 -41.46 9.58 8.85
N PRO A 598 -42.54 10.23 9.33
CA PRO A 598 -42.69 11.68 9.25
C PRO A 598 -41.53 12.46 9.87
N SER A 599 -41.39 13.74 9.51
CA SER A 599 -40.39 14.62 10.12
C SER A 599 -40.63 14.80 11.62
N GLY A 600 -39.56 14.89 12.41
CA GLY A 600 -39.64 15.09 13.86
C GLY A 600 -40.02 13.85 14.68
N THR A 601 -39.94 12.64 14.13
CA THR A 601 -40.23 11.37 14.84
C THR A 601 -39.01 10.73 15.52
N GLY A 602 -37.83 11.35 15.43
CA GLY A 602 -36.62 10.90 16.15
C GLY A 602 -35.67 10.02 15.33
N LYS A 603 -35.78 9.97 14.00
CA LYS A 603 -34.89 9.17 13.12
C LYS A 603 -33.39 9.47 13.32
N THR A 604 -33.01 10.75 13.22
CA THR A 604 -31.61 11.20 13.41
C THR A 604 -31.15 11.02 14.86
N MET A 605 -32.06 11.15 15.84
CA MET A 605 -31.77 10.88 17.25
C MET A 605 -31.47 9.39 17.47
N ALA A 606 -32.24 8.48 16.85
CA ALA A 606 -31.99 7.05 16.92
C ALA A 606 -30.62 6.65 16.34
N ALA A 607 -30.21 7.27 15.24
CA ALA A 607 -28.87 7.06 14.66
C ALA A 607 -27.74 7.46 15.63
N GLN A 608 -27.89 8.60 16.32
CA GLN A 608 -26.93 9.03 17.35
C GLN A 608 -26.91 8.08 18.56
N ILE A 609 -28.07 7.59 18.99
CA ILE A 609 -28.16 6.62 20.09
C ILE A 609 -27.42 5.32 19.73
N ILE A 610 -27.57 4.82 18.50
CA ILE A 610 -26.87 3.63 18.04
C ILE A 610 -25.35 3.85 17.98
N ALA A 611 -24.91 4.99 17.44
CA ALA A 611 -23.48 5.34 17.43
C ALA A 611 -22.91 5.42 18.85
N ARG A 612 -23.65 6.01 19.80
CA ARG A 612 -23.28 6.05 21.22
C ARG A 612 -23.22 4.67 21.86
N ASP A 613 -24.18 3.79 21.57
CA ASP A 613 -24.24 2.41 22.10
C ASP A 613 -23.05 1.56 21.62
N LEU A 614 -22.58 1.83 20.41
CA LEU A 614 -21.36 1.24 19.83
C LEU A 614 -20.08 1.93 20.32
N GLY A 615 -20.16 3.17 20.79
CA GLY A 615 -19.01 3.98 21.21
C GLY A 615 -18.16 4.49 20.03
N VAL A 616 -18.78 4.67 18.86
CA VAL A 616 -18.15 5.14 17.62
C VAL A 616 -18.73 6.48 17.19
N ASP A 617 -18.03 7.19 16.30
CA ASP A 617 -18.50 8.46 15.76
C ASP A 617 -19.65 8.26 14.75
N LEU A 618 -20.44 9.31 14.54
CA LEU A 618 -21.50 9.35 13.52
C LEU A 618 -21.08 10.29 12.40
N LEU A 619 -20.82 9.74 11.22
CA LEU A 619 -20.52 10.52 10.02
C LEU A 619 -21.81 10.76 9.25
N GLN A 620 -22.27 12.01 9.23
CA GLN A 620 -23.43 12.41 8.45
C GLN A 620 -22.99 12.87 7.06
N VAL A 621 -23.61 12.27 6.05
CA VAL A 621 -23.36 12.54 4.64
C VAL A 621 -24.49 13.37 4.08
N ASP A 622 -24.15 14.52 3.49
CA ASP A 622 -25.09 15.35 2.75
C ASP A 622 -25.07 14.94 1.27
N LEU A 623 -26.00 14.07 0.88
CA LEU A 623 -26.10 13.55 -0.50
C LEU A 623 -26.21 14.67 -1.55
N SER A 624 -26.82 15.81 -1.21
CA SER A 624 -26.97 16.95 -2.11
C SER A 624 -25.63 17.61 -2.49
N LYS A 625 -24.61 17.48 -1.63
CA LYS A 625 -23.25 17.99 -1.85
C LYS A 625 -22.30 16.93 -2.39
N THR A 626 -22.62 15.65 -2.20
CA THR A 626 -21.80 14.53 -2.68
C THR A 626 -22.11 14.15 -4.13
N VAL A 627 -23.35 14.39 -4.59
CA VAL A 627 -23.78 14.14 -5.97
C VAL A 627 -23.44 15.35 -6.84
N SER A 628 -22.49 15.16 -7.76
CA SER A 628 -21.97 16.17 -8.69
C SER A 628 -22.76 16.17 -10.02
N LYS A 629 -22.71 17.27 -10.77
CA LYS A 629 -23.21 17.32 -12.17
C LYS A 629 -22.28 16.58 -13.15
N TYR A 630 -21.09 16.18 -12.70
CA TYR A 630 -20.05 15.55 -13.52
C TYR A 630 -19.99 14.03 -13.26
N ILE A 631 -20.15 13.26 -14.34
CA ILE A 631 -20.17 11.79 -14.33
C ILE A 631 -18.82 11.25 -13.83
N GLY A 632 -18.83 10.32 -12.87
CA GLY A 632 -17.65 9.67 -12.28
C GLY A 632 -17.02 10.40 -11.09
N GLU A 633 -17.27 11.70 -10.91
CA GLU A 633 -16.83 12.43 -9.71
C GLU A 633 -17.66 12.06 -8.48
N THR A 634 -18.97 11.84 -8.67
CA THR A 634 -19.89 11.35 -7.63
C THR A 634 -19.44 9.99 -7.08
N GLU A 635 -19.04 9.05 -7.94
CA GLU A 635 -18.56 7.73 -7.53
C GLU A 635 -17.28 7.82 -6.70
N LYS A 636 -16.29 8.60 -7.17
CA LYS A 636 -15.05 8.86 -6.42
C LYS A 636 -15.32 9.51 -5.05
N ASN A 637 -16.26 10.44 -4.99
CA ASN A 637 -16.62 11.09 -3.72
C ASN A 637 -17.28 10.10 -2.77
N LEU A 638 -18.23 9.30 -3.25
CA LEU A 638 -18.88 8.25 -2.46
C LEU A 638 -17.86 7.21 -1.96
N ASP A 639 -16.90 6.79 -2.80
CA ASP A 639 -15.82 5.89 -2.37
C ASP A 639 -15.04 6.46 -1.19
N ARG A 640 -14.59 7.73 -1.29
CA ARG A 640 -13.89 8.40 -0.19
C ARG A 640 -14.70 8.46 1.10
N VAL A 641 -16.03 8.61 1.01
CA VAL A 641 -16.93 8.62 2.17
C VAL A 641 -16.97 7.24 2.84
N PHE A 642 -17.19 6.17 2.08
CA PHE A 642 -17.20 4.81 2.62
C PHE A 642 -15.83 4.42 3.18
N ASP A 643 -14.75 4.75 2.49
CA ASP A 643 -13.39 4.46 2.94
C ASP A 643 -13.03 5.25 4.22
N ALA A 644 -13.51 6.48 4.37
CA ALA A 644 -13.34 7.26 5.60
C ALA A 644 -14.07 6.60 6.78
N ALA A 645 -15.28 6.07 6.55
CA ALA A 645 -16.03 5.36 7.58
C ALA A 645 -15.40 4.00 7.93
N GLU A 646 -14.92 3.23 6.95
CA GLU A 646 -14.20 1.97 7.19
C GLU A 646 -12.92 2.21 8.00
N ARG A 647 -12.15 3.24 7.65
CA ARG A 647 -10.92 3.61 8.38
C ARG A 647 -11.18 4.06 9.81
N THR A 648 -12.30 4.73 10.07
CA THR A 648 -12.64 5.26 11.41
C THR A 648 -13.50 4.30 12.23
N GLY A 649 -14.10 3.29 11.62
CA GLY A 649 -15.11 2.42 12.25
C GLY A 649 -16.43 3.15 12.54
N ALA A 650 -16.66 4.31 11.94
CA ALA A 650 -17.80 5.18 12.24
C ALA A 650 -19.11 4.69 11.59
N VAL A 651 -20.24 5.09 12.18
CA VAL A 651 -21.57 4.88 11.59
C VAL A 651 -21.79 5.91 10.48
N LEU A 652 -22.18 5.45 9.29
CA LEU A 652 -22.58 6.33 8.19
C LEU A 652 -24.07 6.64 8.27
N LEU A 653 -24.43 7.92 8.27
CA LEU A 653 -25.80 8.40 8.17
C LEU A 653 -26.02 9.15 6.85
N PHE A 654 -26.88 8.58 6.01
CA PHE A 654 -27.39 9.24 4.82
C PHE A 654 -28.77 9.81 5.11
N ASP A 655 -28.88 11.14 5.13
CA ASP A 655 -30.16 11.81 5.31
C ASP A 655 -30.88 12.04 3.98
N GLU A 656 -32.22 12.06 4.01
CA GLU A 656 -33.08 12.26 2.85
C GLU A 656 -32.78 11.28 1.68
N ALA A 657 -32.65 10.00 2.01
CA ALA A 657 -32.31 8.94 1.07
C ALA A 657 -33.27 8.85 -0.14
N ASP A 658 -34.52 9.31 0.00
CA ASP A 658 -35.49 9.38 -1.11
C ASP A 658 -35.07 10.32 -2.24
N ALA A 659 -34.17 11.28 -2.01
CA ALA A 659 -33.60 12.13 -3.06
C ALA A 659 -32.79 11.32 -4.10
N VAL A 660 -32.22 10.18 -3.68
CA VAL A 660 -31.36 9.33 -4.53
C VAL A 660 -32.07 8.02 -4.88
N PHE A 661 -32.82 7.42 -3.94
CA PHE A 661 -33.42 6.08 -4.08
C PHE A 661 -34.93 6.09 -4.41
N GLY A 662 -35.46 7.21 -4.89
CA GLY A 662 -36.84 7.37 -5.31
C GLY A 662 -37.27 6.42 -6.45
N LYS A 663 -38.50 5.86 -6.38
CA LYS A 663 -39.22 5.14 -7.43
C LYS A 663 -39.39 6.11 -8.58
N ARG A 664 -38.74 5.85 -9.70
CA ARG A 664 -38.86 6.72 -10.87
C ARG A 664 -40.15 6.38 -11.63
N THR A 665 -40.95 7.40 -11.91
CA THR A 665 -41.98 7.37 -12.94
C THR A 665 -41.33 7.26 -14.32
N GLU A 666 -42.03 6.64 -15.28
CA GLU A 666 -41.53 6.33 -16.63
C GLU A 666 -40.81 7.51 -17.33
N ILE A 667 -39.72 7.13 -17.99
CA ILE A 667 -38.59 7.91 -18.54
C ILE A 667 -39.01 8.94 -19.59
N LYS A 668 -38.39 10.15 -19.59
CA LYS A 668 -38.36 11.03 -20.76
C LYS A 668 -37.00 11.64 -21.17
N ASP A 669 -35.94 11.63 -20.36
CA ASP A 669 -34.70 12.34 -20.73
C ASP A 669 -33.38 11.57 -20.52
N ALA A 670 -32.34 11.97 -21.29
CA ALA A 670 -31.00 11.39 -21.26
C ALA A 670 -30.28 11.58 -19.90
N HIS A 671 -30.66 12.59 -19.11
CA HIS A 671 -30.15 12.80 -17.75
C HIS A 671 -30.52 11.65 -16.77
N ASP A 672 -31.64 10.95 -16.99
CA ASP A 672 -32.11 9.88 -16.10
C ASP A 672 -31.25 8.61 -16.19
N ARG A 673 -30.56 8.37 -17.32
CA ARG A 673 -29.68 7.20 -17.48
C ARG A 673 -28.44 7.27 -16.59
N HIS A 674 -27.88 8.47 -16.40
CA HIS A 674 -26.67 8.66 -15.58
C HIS A 674 -26.97 8.51 -14.09
N ALA A 675 -28.10 9.03 -13.63
CA ALA A 675 -28.54 8.86 -12.25
C ALA A 675 -28.91 7.40 -11.90
N ASN A 676 -29.11 6.50 -12.87
CA ASN A 676 -29.30 5.06 -12.61
C ASN A 676 -27.98 4.34 -12.33
N VAL A 677 -26.89 4.77 -12.99
CA VAL A 677 -25.55 4.20 -12.80
C VAL A 677 -25.03 4.56 -11.40
N GLU A 678 -25.21 5.81 -10.97
CA GLU A 678 -24.80 6.28 -9.63
C GLU A 678 -25.54 5.54 -8.49
N VAL A 679 -26.84 5.29 -8.65
CA VAL A 679 -27.65 4.54 -7.67
C VAL A 679 -27.23 3.06 -7.62
N ALA A 680 -26.95 2.44 -8.77
CA ALA A 680 -26.46 1.07 -8.84
C ALA A 680 -25.09 0.93 -8.17
N TYR A 681 -24.21 1.90 -8.40
CA TYR A 681 -22.91 1.96 -7.74
C TYR A 681 -23.04 2.15 -6.21
N LEU A 682 -23.87 3.08 -5.76
CA LEU A 682 -24.10 3.30 -4.33
C LEU A 682 -24.69 2.05 -3.66
N LEU A 683 -25.61 1.35 -4.33
CA LEU A 683 -26.12 0.05 -3.89
C LEU A 683 -25.02 -1.00 -3.73
N GLN A 684 -24.14 -1.12 -4.73
CA GLN A 684 -22.99 -2.02 -4.68
C GLN A 684 -22.03 -1.66 -3.53
N ARG A 685 -21.82 -0.37 -3.27
CA ARG A 685 -21.00 0.08 -2.13
C ARG A 685 -21.67 -0.22 -0.79
N LEU A 686 -22.98 0.00 -0.65
CA LEU A 686 -23.73 -0.41 0.55
C LEU A 686 -23.65 -1.92 0.82
N GLU A 687 -23.66 -2.75 -0.22
CA GLU A 687 -23.56 -4.22 -0.10
C GLU A 687 -22.15 -4.71 0.28
N SER A 688 -21.12 -3.97 -0.15
CA SER A 688 -19.71 -4.31 0.10
C SER A 688 -19.14 -3.69 1.38
N PHE A 689 -19.72 -2.58 1.85
CA PHE A 689 -19.32 -1.90 3.06
C PHE A 689 -19.51 -2.81 4.28
N ARG A 690 -18.43 -3.01 5.06
CA ARG A 690 -18.42 -3.90 6.22
C ARG A 690 -18.77 -3.20 7.55
N GLY A 691 -19.19 -1.94 7.49
CA GLY A 691 -19.64 -1.17 8.65
C GLY A 691 -21.16 -1.09 8.80
N LEU A 692 -21.61 -0.10 9.59
CA LEU A 692 -23.02 0.22 9.79
C LEU A 692 -23.41 1.46 8.98
N THR A 693 -24.36 1.30 8.07
CA THR A 693 -25.00 2.40 7.34
C THR A 693 -26.45 2.54 7.75
N ILE A 694 -26.85 3.78 8.05
CA ILE A 694 -28.20 4.18 8.39
C ILE A 694 -28.67 5.16 7.31
N LEU A 695 -29.81 4.86 6.69
CA LEU A 695 -30.49 5.71 5.73
C LEU A 695 -31.75 6.27 6.40
N THR A 696 -32.00 7.57 6.28
CA THR A 696 -33.25 8.18 6.77
C THR A 696 -34.09 8.70 5.61
N THR A 697 -35.41 8.49 5.68
CA THR A 697 -36.36 9.02 4.68
C THR A 697 -37.67 9.44 5.34
N ASN A 698 -38.30 10.46 4.77
CA ASN A 698 -39.67 10.85 5.14
C ASN A 698 -40.72 10.11 4.29
N LEU A 699 -40.34 9.61 3.11
CA LEU A 699 -41.24 9.11 2.08
C LEU A 699 -40.93 7.65 1.70
N LYS A 700 -41.15 6.71 2.63
CA LYS A 700 -40.93 5.25 2.39
C LYS A 700 -41.60 4.74 1.11
N ALA A 701 -42.81 5.23 0.81
CA ALA A 701 -43.55 4.81 -0.38
C ALA A 701 -42.82 5.12 -1.70
N ASN A 702 -41.94 6.13 -1.67
CA ASN A 702 -41.10 6.52 -2.78
C ASN A 702 -39.84 5.67 -2.86
N ILE A 703 -39.50 4.80 -1.92
CA ILE A 703 -38.29 3.97 -2.04
C ILE A 703 -38.57 2.72 -2.87
N ASP A 704 -37.67 2.39 -3.79
CA ASP A 704 -37.79 1.21 -4.65
C ASP A 704 -37.85 -0.12 -3.88
N GLY A 705 -38.70 -1.05 -4.33
CA GLY A 705 -38.91 -2.33 -3.66
C GLY A 705 -37.69 -3.27 -3.71
N ALA A 706 -36.88 -3.21 -4.77
CA ALA A 706 -35.64 -3.97 -4.88
C ALA A 706 -34.53 -3.38 -3.99
N PHE A 707 -34.58 -2.09 -3.67
CA PHE A 707 -33.72 -1.47 -2.67
C PHE A 707 -34.07 -1.97 -1.26
N LEU A 708 -35.36 -1.94 -0.89
CA LEU A 708 -35.82 -2.39 0.43
C LEU A 708 -35.42 -3.84 0.75
N ARG A 709 -35.41 -4.73 -0.26
CA ARG A 709 -35.02 -6.15 -0.09
C ARG A 709 -33.55 -6.36 0.27
N ARG A 710 -32.68 -5.38 0.00
CA ARG A 710 -31.24 -5.45 0.30
C ARG A 710 -30.89 -4.89 1.68
N LEU A 711 -31.82 -4.16 2.29
CA LEU A 711 -31.63 -3.59 3.62
C LEU A 711 -31.91 -4.65 4.68
N ARG A 712 -31.00 -4.79 5.64
CA ARG A 712 -31.11 -5.77 6.71
C ARG A 712 -32.18 -5.37 7.73
N PHE A 713 -32.34 -4.07 7.95
CA PHE A 713 -33.31 -3.51 8.88
C PHE A 713 -34.13 -2.41 8.22
N VAL A 714 -35.43 -2.41 8.48
CA VAL A 714 -36.34 -1.32 8.12
C VAL A 714 -37.15 -0.97 9.36
N VAL A 715 -36.98 0.24 9.89
CA VAL A 715 -37.63 0.72 11.11
C VAL A 715 -38.59 1.84 10.78
N ASP A 716 -39.87 1.65 11.09
CA ASP A 716 -40.93 2.62 10.83
C ASP A 716 -41.23 3.47 12.06
N PHE A 717 -40.80 4.73 12.02
CA PHE A 717 -41.06 5.76 13.01
C PHE A 717 -42.43 6.40 12.76
N ALA A 718 -43.47 5.79 13.33
CA ALA A 718 -44.82 6.33 13.31
C ALA A 718 -44.94 7.60 14.17
N VAL A 719 -46.04 8.36 13.96
CA VAL A 719 -46.43 9.43 14.88
C VAL A 719 -46.74 8.80 16.24
N PRO A 720 -46.19 9.32 17.36
CA PRO A 720 -46.34 8.70 18.68
C PRO A 720 -47.81 8.64 19.11
N THR A 721 -48.18 7.56 19.80
CA THR A 721 -49.48 7.37 20.46
C THR A 721 -49.71 8.38 21.59
N ALA A 722 -50.94 8.52 22.08
CA ALA A 722 -51.23 9.43 23.20
C ALA A 722 -50.38 9.17 24.45
N ALA A 723 -50.18 7.89 24.80
CA ALA A 723 -49.34 7.49 25.93
C ALA A 723 -47.85 7.82 25.69
N GLU A 724 -47.35 7.59 24.49
CA GLU A 724 -45.98 7.99 24.12
C GLU A 724 -45.79 9.50 24.12
N ARG A 725 -46.75 10.26 23.56
CA ARG A 725 -46.73 11.72 23.60
C ARG A 725 -46.71 12.27 25.01
N ALA A 726 -47.47 11.69 25.94
CA ALA A 726 -47.44 12.11 27.35
C ALA A 726 -46.04 11.96 27.95
N ARG A 727 -45.35 10.85 27.65
CA ARG A 727 -43.94 10.66 28.06
C ARG A 727 -43.00 11.65 27.37
N ILE A 728 -43.20 11.95 26.08
CA ILE A 728 -42.39 12.93 25.35
C ILE A 728 -42.57 14.33 25.95
N TRP A 729 -43.81 14.74 26.21
CA TRP A 729 -44.11 16.03 26.84
C TRP A 729 -43.48 16.17 28.22
N HIS A 730 -43.51 15.10 29.03
CA HIS A 730 -42.86 15.10 30.34
C HIS A 730 -41.34 15.32 30.22
N LYS A 731 -40.70 14.76 29.19
CA LYS A 731 -39.28 14.96 28.90
C LYS A 731 -38.96 16.29 28.23
N ALA A 732 -39.92 16.88 27.52
CA ALA A 732 -39.73 18.13 26.78
C ALA A 732 -39.50 19.34 27.70
N PHE A 733 -39.98 19.27 28.95
CA PHE A 733 -39.72 20.26 29.98
C PHE A 733 -38.62 19.76 30.94
N PRO A 734 -37.50 20.48 31.08
CA PRO A 734 -36.48 20.16 32.07
C PRO A 734 -37.04 20.24 33.51
N PRO A 735 -36.47 19.49 34.48
CA PRO A 735 -36.92 19.54 35.88
C PRO A 735 -36.84 20.94 36.53
N ALA A 736 -35.95 21.79 36.04
CA ALA A 736 -35.79 23.17 36.50
C ALA A 736 -36.82 24.15 35.89
N ALA A 737 -37.59 23.73 34.88
CA ALA A 737 -38.59 24.59 34.27
C ALA A 737 -39.78 24.80 35.23
N PRO A 738 -40.15 26.04 35.55
CA PRO A 738 -41.28 26.30 36.43
C PRO A 738 -42.60 26.02 35.68
N LEU A 739 -43.36 25.01 36.10
CA LEU A 739 -44.64 24.64 35.49
C LEU A 739 -45.80 25.04 36.42
N ASP A 740 -46.87 25.59 35.87
CA ASP A 740 -48.08 25.95 36.62
C ASP A 740 -49.20 24.94 36.34
N GLY A 741 -49.26 23.86 37.15
CA GLY A 741 -50.37 22.92 37.14
C GLY A 741 -50.67 22.25 35.79
N LEU A 742 -49.70 22.22 34.87
CA LEU A 742 -49.90 21.75 33.49
C LEU A 742 -50.22 20.25 33.47
N ASP A 743 -51.44 19.89 33.10
CA ASP A 743 -51.82 18.50 32.83
C ASP A 743 -51.30 18.06 31.46
N VAL A 744 -50.06 17.58 31.48
CA VAL A 744 -49.35 17.05 30.31
C VAL A 744 -50.10 15.89 29.64
N ALA A 745 -50.83 15.06 30.39
CA ALA A 745 -51.57 13.93 29.84
C ALA A 745 -52.78 14.42 29.02
N ALA A 746 -53.48 15.45 29.50
CA ALA A 746 -54.58 16.09 28.77
C ALA A 746 -54.12 16.81 27.50
N VAL A 747 -52.92 17.42 27.50
CA VAL A 747 -52.32 18.03 26.30
C VAL A 747 -51.94 16.94 25.28
N ALA A 748 -51.35 15.85 25.76
CA ALA A 748 -50.87 14.76 24.91
C ALA A 748 -51.98 13.98 24.18
N SER A 749 -53.17 13.83 24.79
CA SER A 749 -54.25 13.02 24.19
C SER A 749 -54.93 13.68 23.00
N ARG A 750 -54.87 15.01 22.88
CA ARG A 750 -55.72 15.78 21.94
C ARG A 750 -55.14 16.00 20.54
N LEU A 751 -53.81 15.97 20.36
CA LEU A 751 -53.18 16.29 19.07
C LEU A 751 -52.22 15.20 18.59
N PRO A 752 -52.36 14.68 17.35
CA PRO A 752 -51.45 13.69 16.77
C PRO A 752 -50.21 14.37 16.18
N ILE A 753 -49.39 14.99 17.04
CA ILE A 753 -48.16 15.69 16.65
C ILE A 753 -46.91 14.84 16.90
N SER A 754 -45.84 15.12 16.15
CA SER A 754 -44.55 14.45 16.29
C SER A 754 -43.78 14.93 17.53
N GLY A 755 -42.77 14.15 17.96
CA GLY A 755 -41.94 14.51 19.11
C GLY A 755 -41.16 15.82 18.91
N GLY A 756 -40.68 16.07 17.70
CA GLY A 756 -39.99 17.32 17.35
C GLY A 756 -40.90 18.55 17.43
N SER A 757 -42.17 18.41 17.05
CA SER A 757 -43.16 19.47 17.26
C SER A 757 -43.45 19.68 18.75
N ILE A 758 -43.58 18.60 19.55
CA ILE A 758 -43.76 18.71 21.01
C ILE A 758 -42.60 19.49 21.64
N GLN A 759 -41.36 19.14 21.29
CA GLN A 759 -40.16 19.81 21.82
C GLN A 759 -40.11 21.29 21.41
N SER A 760 -40.44 21.59 20.15
CA SER A 760 -40.51 22.96 19.65
C SER A 760 -41.58 23.78 20.36
N ILE A 761 -42.76 23.18 20.62
CA ILE A 761 -43.84 23.83 21.35
C ILE A 761 -43.44 24.09 22.81
N ALA A 762 -42.86 23.11 23.50
CA ALA A 762 -42.42 23.26 24.89
C ALA A 762 -41.40 24.39 25.04
N LEU A 763 -40.41 24.44 24.14
CA LEU A 763 -39.39 25.50 24.13
C LEU A 763 -40.00 26.88 23.84
N HIS A 764 -40.87 26.99 22.83
CA HIS A 764 -41.55 28.25 22.53
C HIS A 764 -42.48 28.69 23.65
N ALA A 765 -43.16 27.76 24.34
CA ALA A 765 -43.98 28.08 25.50
C ALA A 765 -43.13 28.66 26.65
N ALA A 766 -41.94 28.11 26.88
CA ALA A 766 -40.99 28.65 27.85
C ALA A 766 -40.55 30.09 27.49
N PHE A 767 -40.23 30.34 26.22
CA PHE A 767 -39.89 31.70 25.75
C PHE A 767 -41.06 32.68 25.81
N LEU A 768 -42.31 32.21 25.68
CA LEU A 768 -43.50 33.05 25.87
C LEU A 768 -43.73 33.39 27.34
N ALA A 769 -43.40 32.49 28.27
CA ALA A 769 -43.53 32.70 29.71
C ALA A 769 -42.44 33.62 30.28
N ALA A 770 -41.22 33.54 29.74
CA ALA A 770 -40.04 34.22 30.29
C ALA A 770 -40.18 35.75 30.49
N PRO A 771 -40.77 36.54 29.55
CA PRO A 771 -40.93 37.98 29.73
C PRO A 771 -41.81 38.37 30.92
N GLY A 772 -42.77 37.51 31.29
CA GLY A 772 -43.65 37.72 32.45
C GLY A 772 -43.02 37.30 33.78
N GLY A 773 -41.84 36.67 33.77
CA GLY A 773 -41.16 36.15 34.96
C GLY A 773 -41.91 35.01 35.68
N GLY A 774 -43.00 34.51 35.08
CA GLY A 774 -43.90 33.52 35.68
C GLY A 774 -43.69 32.10 35.16
N PRO A 775 -44.36 31.10 35.79
CA PRO A 775 -44.31 29.72 35.35
C PRO A 775 -44.96 29.49 33.97
N ILE A 776 -44.57 28.40 33.33
CA ILE A 776 -45.13 27.95 32.05
C ILE A 776 -46.52 27.35 32.31
N GLY A 777 -47.55 28.15 32.05
CA GLY A 777 -48.95 27.73 32.07
C GLY A 777 -49.50 27.25 30.72
N LEU A 778 -50.75 26.78 30.74
CA LEU A 778 -51.46 26.23 29.58
C LEU A 778 -51.60 27.25 28.42
N ASP A 779 -51.77 28.54 28.70
CA ASP A 779 -51.94 29.58 27.67
C ASP A 779 -50.68 29.76 26.80
N HIS A 780 -49.50 29.67 27.42
CA HIS A 780 -48.23 29.71 26.69
C HIS A 780 -48.11 28.49 25.76
N VAL A 781 -48.44 27.30 26.27
CA VAL A 781 -48.45 26.06 25.48
C VAL A 781 -49.48 26.14 24.35
N ARG A 782 -50.67 26.71 24.59
CA ARG A 782 -51.73 26.89 23.57
C ARG A 782 -51.25 27.77 22.44
N THR A 783 -50.66 28.91 22.79
CA THR A 783 -50.16 29.90 21.85
C THR A 783 -49.00 29.32 21.02
N ALA A 784 -48.06 28.63 21.66
CA ALA A 784 -46.97 27.94 20.99
C ALA A 784 -47.48 26.82 20.07
N THR A 785 -48.47 26.03 20.52
CA THR A 785 -49.09 24.96 19.73
C THR A 785 -49.77 25.53 18.48
N ARG A 786 -50.55 26.60 18.63
CA ARG A 786 -51.21 27.27 17.49
C ARG A 786 -50.19 27.76 16.45
N ARG A 787 -49.07 28.34 16.90
CA ARG A 787 -47.98 28.77 16.00
C ARG A 787 -47.34 27.59 15.28
N GLU A 788 -47.07 26.49 15.98
CA GLU A 788 -46.46 25.29 15.39
C GLU A 788 -47.40 24.59 14.40
N LEU A 789 -48.70 24.49 14.70
CA LEU A 789 -49.69 23.91 13.77
C LEU A 789 -49.84 24.75 12.49
N ARG A 790 -49.84 26.09 12.60
CA ARG A 790 -49.83 26.98 11.42
C ARG A 790 -48.58 26.77 10.57
N LYS A 791 -47.41 26.71 11.22
CA LYS A 791 -46.12 26.48 10.56
C LYS A 791 -46.07 25.13 9.83
N THR A 792 -46.68 24.10 10.41
CA THR A 792 -46.72 22.74 9.84
C THR A 792 -47.90 22.50 8.90
N GLY A 793 -48.77 23.51 8.68
CA GLY A 793 -49.90 23.43 7.75
C GLY A 793 -51.13 22.66 8.28
N LEU A 794 -51.17 22.32 9.57
CA LEU A 794 -52.25 21.56 10.22
C LEU A 794 -53.43 22.45 10.64
N LEU A 795 -54.01 23.20 9.69
CA LEU A 795 -55.06 24.19 9.94
C LEU A 795 -56.37 23.58 10.49
N ALA A 796 -56.66 22.31 10.18
CA ALA A 796 -57.82 21.60 10.71
C ALA A 796 -57.66 21.24 12.19
N ALA A 797 -56.44 20.83 12.60
CA ALA A 797 -56.10 20.58 13.99
C ALA A 797 -55.91 21.87 14.80
N GLU A 798 -55.73 23.01 14.13
CA GLU A 798 -55.74 24.31 14.79
C GLU A 798 -57.14 24.65 15.32
N LYS A 799 -58.20 24.35 14.56
CA LYS A 799 -59.59 24.65 14.97
C LYS A 799 -60.02 23.88 16.21
N THR A 800 -59.46 22.70 16.46
CA THR A 800 -59.73 21.91 17.67
C THR A 800 -59.03 22.45 18.93
N LEU A 801 -58.13 23.45 18.80
CA LEU A 801 -57.55 24.17 19.95
C LEU A 801 -58.50 25.22 20.55
N ASP A 802 -59.61 25.54 19.88
CA ASP A 802 -60.59 26.48 20.40
C ASP A 802 -61.49 25.84 21.47
N ASP A 803 -61.57 24.51 21.50
CA ASP A 803 -62.24 23.69 22.51
C ASP A 803 -61.34 23.33 23.72
N TRP A 804 -60.17 23.98 23.87
CA TRP A 804 -59.32 23.81 25.06
C TRP A 804 -59.97 24.54 26.25
N PRO A 805 -60.33 23.85 27.34
CA PRO A 805 -60.93 24.50 28.50
C PRO A 805 -59.95 25.55 29.04
N VAL A 806 -60.43 26.78 29.15
CA VAL A 806 -59.76 27.82 29.92
C VAL A 806 -59.87 27.38 31.39
N PRO A 807 -58.78 27.33 32.17
CA PRO A 807 -58.91 27.13 33.60
C PRO A 807 -59.86 28.20 34.14
N GLU A 808 -60.97 27.81 34.77
CA GLU A 808 -61.84 28.75 35.46
C GLU A 808 -60.97 29.57 36.41
N GLU A 809 -61.06 30.90 36.32
CA GLU A 809 -60.39 31.83 37.22
C GLU A 809 -60.58 31.34 38.65
N ARG A 810 -59.50 30.92 39.31
CA ARG A 810 -59.50 30.77 40.76
C ARG A 810 -59.79 32.15 41.34
N THR A 811 -61.05 32.39 41.66
CA THR A 811 -61.51 33.62 42.31
C THR A 811 -60.67 33.77 43.57
N PRO A 812 -59.97 34.90 43.77
CA PRO A 812 -59.23 35.11 45.01
C PRO A 812 -60.26 35.11 46.14
N ALA A 813 -60.09 34.21 47.10
CA ALA A 813 -60.92 34.16 48.29
C ALA A 813 -60.89 35.54 48.95
N LEU A 814 -62.01 36.26 48.87
CA LEU A 814 -62.25 37.48 49.61
C LEU A 814 -62.13 37.15 51.10
N VAL A 815 -61.00 37.52 51.68
CA VAL A 815 -60.87 37.64 53.14
C VAL A 815 -61.77 38.81 53.55
N ARG A 816 -62.87 38.52 54.24
CA ARG A 816 -63.49 39.47 55.18
C ARG A 816 -63.70 38.75 56.50
N PRO A 817 -63.38 39.39 57.63
CA PRO A 817 -63.79 38.89 58.95
C PRO A 817 -65.31 38.93 59.11
#